data_AF-A0A182W2J1-F1
#
_entry.id   AF-A0A182W2J1-F1
#
_cell.length_a   1.000
_cell.length_b   1.000
_cell.length_c   1.000
_cell.angle_alpha   90.00
_cell.angle_beta   90.00
_cell.angle_gamma   90.00
#
_symmetry.space_group_name_H-M   'P 1'
#
loop_
_entity.id
_entity.type
_entity.pdbx_description
1 polymer ?
#
loop_
_entity_poly.entity_id
_entity_poly.type
_entity_poly.pdbx_seq_one_letter_code
_entity_poly.pdbx_strand_id
1 'polypeptide(L)'
;MLKLLPSIEEQHLSNDNNQTTTQKAFTERAIALQYFVSDVIKSCVRSERNQQIMCDSGLNECIVRFCKEALIDEQHPLHLPLQYIFERLAVQALMPKELRTFLRLGLKFSSENDSYIPDNSIPPVPLTRVKTLVSITTPRDFRYQCAFTMPPFIEMDMSTEGFACIFFPNIAPSPLHLEHSSMSHTQHTLVSVGLTGNGTGISANFGLGGAAFPGFSNSVNRNMNTIGPLMESISGGGIGSGSRIFPSSNGLTFSTWFCVERYPPAQMADSNPIRLFHIVRSDEGSNEESVIVFSILILPSDKSLSVATQEVPFIREYGTVFKDDFMSRVWCPTFIRECEWHHVAVTLGKMSTKSSLVSIYLDGRHVHSQKINPICSSFSGSSSKNHTSCFHAFVGTPPMWRTYSKLIWKQGVCSFIDDTFDASAVARVYMLGPHYIGSFQDVRLEDNEEINPLVAEHRIAFIINPKAYSYMTLYKIRKVYNRTDAKSIAKQLGMSSHENATPILVMHNAAGHLNGPARTLGGVLVGYLGIRKFNPFPVSMSINTIGGCSVLLGLVAMSHDIESLYAAVKALTCILRTSKLARQEMNQRRFYQTLAMLYKKKKVLLNSHILHLTFNLVGTVHSGHETSTIPNVTAFQANCLLITTTIVAHATTSYHLLHLWASALSTLHPRDFPRPEHVSNRNCL
;
A
#
# COMPACT_ATOMS: atom_id res chain seq x y z
N MET A 1 21.92 22.22 2.23
CA MET A 1 20.85 23.13 1.78
C MET A 1 19.89 23.44 2.92
N LEU A 2 19.07 22.51 3.42
CA LEU A 2 18.13 22.81 4.52
C LEU A 2 18.78 23.34 5.81
N LYS A 3 19.97 22.88 6.18
CA LYS A 3 20.71 23.42 7.34
C LYS A 3 21.15 24.89 7.19
N LEU A 4 21.09 25.45 5.98
CA LEU A 4 21.42 26.84 5.70
C LEU A 4 20.19 27.76 5.83
N LEU A 5 18.96 27.20 5.85
CA LEU A 5 17.70 27.94 5.96
C LEU A 5 17.34 28.47 7.36
N PRO A 6 17.74 27.86 8.51
CA PRO A 6 17.31 28.29 9.84
C PRO A 6 18.02 29.54 10.34
N SER A 7 19.11 29.96 9.68
CA SER A 7 19.99 31.04 10.17
C SER A 7 19.47 32.45 9.90
N ILE A 8 18.15 32.62 9.72
CA ILE A 8 17.54 33.93 9.96
C ILE A 8 17.40 34.03 11.47
N GLU A 9 18.50 34.32 12.16
CA GLU A 9 18.38 34.84 13.51
C GLU A 9 17.58 36.14 13.37
N GLU A 10 16.38 36.15 13.94
CA GLU A 10 15.71 37.38 14.29
C GLU A 10 16.70 38.19 15.13
N GLN A 11 17.31 39.20 14.52
CA GLN A 11 17.78 40.32 15.31
C GLN A 11 16.51 40.93 15.89
N HIS A 12 16.19 40.53 17.13
CA HIS A 12 15.44 41.40 18.02
C HIS A 12 15.99 42.81 17.81
N LEU A 13 15.11 43.74 17.45
CA LEU A 13 15.39 45.16 17.46
C LEU A 13 15.72 45.59 18.90
N SER A 14 16.87 45.19 19.43
CA SER A 14 17.55 45.96 20.44
C SER A 14 18.09 47.18 19.72
N ASN A 15 17.53 48.31 20.10
CA ASN A 15 17.72 49.66 19.56
C ASN A 15 19.16 50.19 19.77
N ASP A 16 20.18 49.38 19.47
CA ASP A 16 21.58 49.80 19.51
C ASP A 16 22.00 50.23 18.12
N ASN A 17 22.09 51.55 17.95
CA ASN A 17 22.45 52.29 16.74
C ASN A 17 23.88 52.01 16.21
N ASN A 18 24.51 50.89 16.58
CA ASN A 18 25.91 50.55 16.25
C ASN A 18 26.07 49.25 15.45
N GLN A 19 25.08 48.84 14.65
CA GLN A 19 25.31 47.79 13.65
C GLN A 19 26.07 48.35 12.45
N THR A 20 27.32 47.91 12.30
CA THR A 20 28.19 48.26 11.16
C THR A 20 27.52 47.93 9.82
N THR A 21 27.62 48.82 8.83
CA THR A 21 27.03 48.67 7.47
C THR A 21 27.37 47.33 6.81
N THR A 22 28.53 46.75 7.16
CA THR A 22 29.03 45.46 6.72
C THR A 22 28.19 44.28 7.23
N GLN A 23 27.68 44.33 8.47
CA GLN A 23 26.81 43.29 9.04
C GLN A 23 25.45 43.25 8.35
N LYS A 24 24.82 44.41 8.07
CA LYS A 24 23.56 44.47 7.33
C LYS A 24 23.66 43.89 5.92
N ALA A 25 24.73 44.23 5.19
CA ALA A 25 24.98 43.68 3.85
C ALA A 25 25.25 42.15 3.85
N PHE A 26 25.85 41.62 4.93
CA PHE A 26 26.04 40.18 5.10
C PHE A 26 24.71 39.47 5.37
N THR A 27 23.86 40.04 6.22
CA THR A 27 22.52 39.52 6.53
C THR A 27 21.61 39.51 5.30
N GLU A 28 21.61 40.57 4.49
CA GLU A 28 20.84 40.62 3.23
C GLU A 28 21.27 39.54 2.23
N ARG A 29 22.58 39.32 2.07
CA ARG A 29 23.10 38.26 1.19
C ARG A 29 22.76 36.86 1.72
N ALA A 30 22.79 36.66 3.03
CA ALA A 30 22.40 35.40 3.66
C ALA A 30 20.90 35.08 3.41
N ILE A 31 20.02 36.06 3.60
CA ILE A 31 18.58 35.93 3.32
C ILE A 31 18.34 35.65 1.84
N ALA A 32 19.01 36.37 0.93
CA ALA A 32 18.89 36.14 -0.51
C ALA A 32 19.32 34.71 -0.91
N LEU A 33 20.42 34.22 -0.33
CA LEU A 33 20.89 32.85 -0.55
C LEU A 33 19.89 31.81 -0.03
N GLN A 34 19.32 32.02 1.16
CA GLN A 34 18.31 31.12 1.72
C GLN A 34 17.03 31.09 0.88
N TYR A 35 16.57 32.25 0.42
CA TYR A 35 15.43 32.34 -0.47
C TYR A 35 15.70 31.59 -1.77
N PHE A 36 16.86 31.80 -2.40
CA PHE A 36 17.29 31.06 -3.59
C PHE A 36 17.33 29.54 -3.36
N VAL A 37 17.92 29.09 -2.23
CA VAL A 37 17.96 27.67 -1.85
C VAL A 37 16.54 27.11 -1.68
N SER A 38 15.64 27.87 -1.05
CA SER A 38 14.24 27.47 -0.88
C SER A 38 13.53 27.33 -2.23
N ASP A 39 13.79 28.24 -3.17
CA ASP A 39 13.21 28.20 -4.52
C ASP A 39 13.76 27.04 -5.36
N VAL A 40 15.03 26.68 -5.20
CA VAL A 40 15.60 25.47 -5.83
C VAL A 40 14.87 24.22 -5.31
N ILE A 41 14.72 24.08 -3.99
CA ILE A 41 14.00 22.94 -3.39
C ILE A 41 12.54 22.92 -3.85
N LYS A 42 11.89 24.09 -3.85
CA LYS A 42 10.52 24.29 -4.35
C LYS A 42 10.36 23.86 -5.81
N SER A 43 11.35 24.16 -6.67
CA SER A 43 11.38 23.71 -8.05
C SER A 43 11.54 22.19 -8.15
N CYS A 44 12.40 21.58 -7.33
CA CYS A 44 12.60 20.14 -7.30
C CYS A 44 11.31 19.38 -6.93
N VAL A 45 10.54 19.85 -5.95
CA VAL A 45 9.29 19.19 -5.52
C VAL A 45 8.11 19.38 -6.47
N ARG A 46 8.29 19.99 -7.65
CA ARG A 46 7.25 20.05 -8.69
C ARG A 46 6.97 18.66 -9.29
N SER A 47 8.00 17.83 -9.42
CA SER A 47 7.86 16.46 -9.93
C SER A 47 7.43 15.52 -8.81
N GLU A 48 6.42 14.68 -9.09
CA GLU A 48 5.98 13.63 -8.17
C GLU A 48 7.14 12.69 -7.80
N ARG A 49 7.93 12.28 -8.80
CA ARG A 49 9.13 11.44 -8.59
C ARG A 49 10.08 12.03 -7.57
N ASN A 50 10.32 13.34 -7.63
CA ASN A 50 11.21 14.01 -6.68
C ASN A 50 10.59 14.10 -5.29
N GLN A 51 9.28 14.36 -5.20
CA GLN A 51 8.58 14.37 -3.91
C GLN A 51 8.75 13.01 -3.20
N GLN A 52 8.58 11.91 -3.94
CA GLN A 52 8.72 10.54 -3.42
C GLN A 52 10.14 10.27 -2.90
N ILE A 53 11.17 10.54 -3.72
CA ILE A 53 12.57 10.33 -3.35
C ILE A 53 12.96 11.18 -2.13
N MET A 54 12.52 12.43 -2.09
CA MET A 54 12.80 13.33 -0.98
C MET A 54 12.10 12.89 0.31
N CYS A 55 10.88 12.35 0.21
CA CYS A 55 10.17 11.78 1.36
C CYS A 55 10.89 10.54 1.91
N ASP A 56 11.31 9.62 1.04
CA ASP A 56 12.06 8.42 1.44
C ASP A 56 13.40 8.78 2.11
N SER A 57 13.97 9.92 1.73
CA SER A 57 15.20 10.48 2.35
C SER A 57 14.95 11.24 3.66
N GLY A 58 13.70 11.34 4.14
CA GLY A 58 13.36 12.01 5.40
C GLY A 58 13.34 13.53 5.34
N LEU A 59 13.05 14.13 4.16
CA LEU A 59 13.05 15.59 4.00
C LEU A 59 11.98 16.28 4.86
N ASN A 60 10.81 15.65 5.06
CA ASN A 60 9.75 16.17 5.92
C ASN A 60 10.20 16.34 7.37
N GLU A 61 10.82 15.31 7.95
CA GLU A 61 11.41 15.40 9.29
C GLU A 61 12.42 16.53 9.38
N CYS A 62 13.28 16.69 8.37
CA CYS A 62 14.28 17.74 8.34
C CYS A 62 13.65 19.15 8.30
N ILE A 63 12.59 19.34 7.49
CA ILE A 63 11.87 20.62 7.40
C ILE A 63 11.24 20.96 8.74
N VAL A 64 10.52 20.01 9.36
CA VAL A 64 9.86 20.23 10.66
C VAL A 64 10.86 20.43 11.80
N ARG A 65 12.04 19.80 11.71
CA ARG A 65 13.10 19.92 12.73
C ARG A 65 13.91 21.20 12.62
N PHE A 66 14.40 21.54 11.42
CA PHE A 66 15.31 22.66 11.23
C PHE A 66 14.59 23.97 10.91
N CYS A 67 13.46 23.93 10.23
CA CYS A 67 12.72 25.13 9.81
C CYS A 67 11.47 25.36 10.68
N LYS A 68 11.47 24.88 11.93
CA LYS A 68 10.31 24.94 12.83
C LYS A 68 9.82 26.36 13.04
N GLU A 69 10.72 27.29 13.34
CA GLU A 69 10.38 28.70 13.61
C GLU A 69 9.81 29.38 12.35
N ALA A 70 10.47 29.19 11.20
CA ALA A 70 9.98 29.67 9.91
C ALA A 70 8.62 29.08 9.47
N LEU A 71 8.24 27.91 9.98
CA LEU A 71 6.91 27.32 9.78
C LEU A 71 5.88 27.80 10.82
N ILE A 72 6.32 28.29 11.98
CA ILE A 72 5.46 28.82 13.04
C ILE A 72 5.10 30.27 12.75
N ASP A 73 6.10 31.08 12.42
CA ASP A 73 5.90 32.48 12.09
C ASP A 73 5.43 32.63 10.63
N GLU A 74 4.22 33.17 10.45
CA GLU A 74 3.62 33.46 9.14
C GLU A 74 4.25 34.68 8.48
N GLN A 75 4.92 35.55 9.25
CA GLN A 75 5.60 36.76 8.76
C GLN A 75 7.02 36.45 8.27
N HIS A 76 7.54 35.26 8.58
CA HIS A 76 8.86 34.84 8.19
C HIS A 76 9.01 34.78 6.65
N PRO A 77 10.08 35.36 6.05
CA PRO A 77 10.23 35.41 4.58
C PRO A 77 10.20 34.05 3.88
N LEU A 78 10.64 32.99 4.57
CA LEU A 78 10.66 31.63 4.06
C LEU A 78 9.37 30.83 4.31
N HIS A 79 8.37 31.41 5.01
CA HIS A 79 7.15 30.69 5.40
C HIS A 79 6.42 30.08 4.19
N LEU A 80 6.09 30.90 3.20
CA LEU A 80 5.33 30.46 2.02
C LEU A 80 6.09 29.41 1.17
N PRO A 81 7.40 29.58 0.84
CA PRO A 81 8.17 28.52 0.19
C PRO A 81 8.19 27.21 0.98
N LEU A 82 8.44 27.28 2.29
CA LEU A 82 8.55 26.09 3.15
C LEU A 82 7.20 25.38 3.32
N GLN A 83 6.11 26.12 3.48
CA GLN A 83 4.76 25.58 3.54
C GLN A 83 4.40 24.84 2.24
N TYR A 84 4.72 25.43 1.07
CA TYR A 84 4.51 24.77 -0.22
C TYR A 84 5.31 23.48 -0.34
N ILE A 85 6.60 23.50 0.04
CA ILE A 85 7.46 22.31 -0.01
C ILE A 85 6.90 21.23 0.91
N PHE A 86 6.58 21.58 2.15
CA PHE A 86 5.99 20.67 3.13
C PHE A 86 4.69 20.07 2.62
N GLU A 87 3.78 20.86 2.05
CA GLU A 87 2.52 20.38 1.48
C GLU A 87 2.72 19.36 0.36
N ARG A 88 3.68 19.60 -0.54
CA ARG A 88 3.96 18.67 -1.66
C ARG A 88 4.51 17.34 -1.18
N LEU A 89 5.36 17.36 -0.18
CA LEU A 89 5.96 16.16 0.41
C LEU A 89 4.96 15.42 1.30
N ALA A 90 4.22 16.13 2.14
CA ALA A 90 3.25 15.56 3.08
C ALA A 90 2.11 14.78 2.39
N VAL A 91 1.79 15.11 1.13
CA VAL A 91 0.83 14.31 0.35
C VAL A 91 1.39 12.95 -0.05
N GLN A 92 2.71 12.81 -0.21
CA GLN A 92 3.34 11.54 -0.56
C GLN A 92 3.54 10.68 0.68
N ALA A 93 4.18 11.24 1.72
CA ALA A 93 4.38 10.56 2.99
C ALA A 93 4.60 11.55 4.13
N LEU A 94 3.77 11.50 5.17
CA LEU A 94 3.92 12.32 6.39
C LEU A 94 3.90 11.45 7.63
N MET A 95 5.01 11.38 8.38
CA MET A 95 5.08 10.51 9.56
C MET A 95 4.26 11.07 10.74
N PRO A 96 3.76 10.22 11.66
CA PRO A 96 2.96 10.67 12.81
C PRO A 96 3.68 11.71 13.69
N LYS A 97 4.99 11.56 13.89
CA LYS A 97 5.83 12.50 14.66
C LYS A 97 5.88 13.90 14.01
N GLU A 98 5.99 13.94 12.69
CA GLU A 98 6.04 15.18 11.90
C GLU A 98 4.69 15.90 11.97
N LEU A 99 3.60 15.18 11.74
CA LEU A 99 2.23 15.71 11.84
C LEU A 99 1.91 16.19 13.26
N ARG A 100 2.33 15.46 14.30
CA ARG A 100 2.13 15.87 15.71
C ARG A 100 2.84 17.19 16.00
N THR A 101 4.06 17.35 15.51
CA THR A 101 4.85 18.58 15.67
C THR A 101 4.25 19.73 14.86
N PHE A 102 3.84 19.47 13.62
CA PHE A 102 3.16 20.44 12.76
C PHE A 102 1.83 20.91 13.35
N LEU A 103 1.04 20.04 13.97
CA LEU A 103 -0.21 20.43 14.63
C LEU A 103 -0.01 20.95 16.06
N ARG A 104 1.24 21.05 16.55
CA ARG A 104 1.60 21.49 17.92
C ARG A 104 0.97 20.62 19.04
N LEU A 105 0.62 19.38 18.73
CA LEU A 105 -0.08 18.46 19.65
C LEU A 105 0.81 17.89 20.78
N GLY A 106 2.10 18.25 20.81
CA GLY A 106 3.09 17.76 21.77
C GLY A 106 3.80 18.83 22.59
N LEU A 107 3.43 20.11 22.46
CA LEU A 107 4.15 21.19 23.15
C LEU A 107 3.47 21.53 24.48
N LYS A 108 4.04 21.05 25.59
CA LYS A 108 4.25 21.94 26.75
C LYS A 108 5.40 22.85 26.32
N PHE A 109 5.22 24.16 26.39
CA PHE A 109 6.25 25.12 26.00
C PHE A 109 7.48 24.93 26.89
N SER A 110 8.55 24.34 26.38
CA SER A 110 9.89 24.48 26.96
C SER A 110 10.56 25.66 26.29
N SER A 111 10.18 26.86 26.74
CA SER A 111 11.07 28.01 26.69
C SER A 111 11.71 28.03 28.07
N GLU A 112 12.98 27.64 28.17
CA GLU A 112 13.80 28.03 29.33
C GLU A 112 13.91 29.56 29.28
N ASN A 113 12.99 30.24 29.98
CA ASN A 113 13.18 31.51 30.68
C ASN A 113 11.84 31.91 31.32
N ASP A 114 11.89 32.14 32.63
CA ASP A 114 10.78 32.44 33.54
C ASP A 114 9.73 33.43 33.00
N SER A 115 8.45 33.06 33.13
CA SER A 115 7.43 33.88 33.81
C SER A 115 6.06 33.20 33.76
N TYR A 116 5.33 33.31 34.87
CA TYR A 116 3.97 32.83 35.12
C TYR A 116 3.01 32.98 33.92
N ILE A 117 2.80 31.91 33.14
CA ILE A 117 1.66 31.79 32.22
C ILE A 117 0.60 30.94 32.94
N PRO A 118 -0.62 31.45 33.16
CA PRO A 118 -1.67 30.68 33.82
C PRO A 118 -2.02 29.45 32.98
N ASP A 119 -2.23 28.34 33.69
CA ASP A 119 -2.25 26.94 33.24
C ASP A 119 -3.40 26.54 32.28
N ASN A 120 -3.93 27.46 31.45
CA ASN A 120 -5.23 27.22 30.78
C ASN A 120 -5.42 27.70 29.33
N SER A 121 -4.39 28.12 28.60
CA SER A 121 -4.56 28.42 27.17
C SER A 121 -3.49 27.76 26.31
N ILE A 122 -3.75 26.52 25.89
CA ILE A 122 -3.09 25.98 24.70
C ILE A 122 -3.54 26.89 23.55
N PRO A 123 -2.64 27.67 22.91
CA PRO A 123 -3.05 28.55 21.83
C PRO A 123 -3.64 27.73 20.69
N PRO A 124 -4.73 28.21 20.06
CA PRO A 124 -5.38 27.49 18.98
C PRO A 124 -4.38 27.23 17.84
N VAL A 125 -4.58 26.12 17.14
CA VAL A 125 -3.77 25.80 15.95
C VAL A 125 -4.02 26.88 14.89
N PRO A 126 -2.97 27.53 14.35
CA PRO A 126 -3.13 28.57 13.34
C PRO A 126 -3.92 28.11 12.11
N LEU A 127 -4.74 29.01 11.56
CA LEU A 127 -5.61 28.72 10.42
C LEU A 127 -4.84 28.22 9.20
N THR A 128 -3.65 28.78 8.94
CA THR A 128 -2.75 28.34 7.88
C THR A 128 -2.42 26.86 7.97
N ARG A 129 -2.19 26.32 9.17
CA ARG A 129 -1.89 24.91 9.39
C ARG A 129 -3.11 24.02 9.18
N VAL A 130 -4.29 24.49 9.58
CA VAL A 130 -5.55 23.76 9.31
C VAL A 130 -5.84 23.77 7.80
N LYS A 131 -5.61 24.89 7.10
CA LYS A 131 -5.72 24.98 5.63
C LYS A 131 -4.71 24.07 4.93
N THR A 132 -3.48 23.97 5.42
CA THR A 132 -2.50 22.97 4.96
C THR A 132 -2.98 21.54 5.21
N LEU A 133 -3.55 21.24 6.38
CA LEU A 133 -4.13 19.92 6.67
C LEU A 133 -5.25 19.58 5.67
N VAL A 134 -6.11 20.55 5.33
CA VAL A 134 -7.12 20.39 4.27
C VAL A 134 -6.44 20.12 2.93
N SER A 135 -5.43 20.91 2.54
CA SER A 135 -4.68 20.74 1.27
C SER A 135 -4.12 19.32 1.13
N ILE A 136 -3.50 18.79 2.18
CA ILE A 136 -2.82 17.49 2.14
C ILE A 136 -3.77 16.28 2.33
N THR A 137 -4.96 16.51 2.91
CA THR A 137 -5.98 15.46 3.08
C THR A 137 -7.04 15.47 1.97
N THR A 138 -7.11 16.55 1.18
CA THR A 138 -8.03 16.64 0.05
C THR A 138 -7.65 15.57 -0.98
N PRO A 139 -8.55 14.62 -1.26
CA PRO A 139 -8.28 13.59 -2.26
C PRO A 139 -8.03 14.25 -3.60
N ARG A 140 -6.83 14.03 -4.12
CA ARG A 140 -6.51 14.37 -5.50
C ARG A 140 -7.20 13.31 -6.37
N ASP A 141 -7.87 13.71 -7.44
CA ASP A 141 -8.59 12.79 -8.32
C ASP A 141 -7.63 11.77 -8.96
N PHE A 142 -7.40 10.66 -8.27
CA PHE A 142 -6.94 9.42 -8.87
C PHE A 142 -8.18 8.81 -9.51
N ARG A 143 -8.40 9.24 -10.75
CA ARG A 143 -9.62 9.07 -11.52
C ARG A 143 -10.06 7.60 -11.51
N TYR A 144 -11.25 7.38 -10.94
CA TYR A 144 -12.18 6.28 -11.23
C TYR A 144 -12.00 4.88 -10.60
N GLN A 145 -11.60 4.69 -9.33
CA GLN A 145 -11.67 3.34 -8.70
C GLN A 145 -11.95 3.27 -7.18
N CYS A 146 -12.84 4.09 -6.60
CA CYS A 146 -13.17 4.05 -5.15
C CYS A 146 -11.97 4.17 -4.16
N ALA A 147 -10.73 4.32 -4.66
CA ALA A 147 -9.51 4.43 -3.89
C ALA A 147 -9.07 5.89 -3.85
N PHE A 148 -9.20 6.53 -2.68
CA PHE A 148 -8.84 7.93 -2.48
C PHE A 148 -7.36 8.16 -2.18
N THR A 149 -6.55 7.10 -2.21
CA THR A 149 -5.11 7.14 -1.93
C THR A 149 -4.38 6.25 -2.93
N MET A 150 -3.15 6.60 -3.28
CA MET A 150 -2.30 5.78 -4.15
C MET A 150 -1.94 4.47 -3.43
N PRO A 151 -1.95 3.30 -4.09
CA PRO A 151 -1.42 2.06 -3.51
C PRO A 151 0.11 2.03 -3.57
N PRO A 152 0.77 1.15 -2.80
CA PRO A 152 2.20 0.85 -2.95
C PRO A 152 2.49 0.24 -4.31
N PHE A 153 3.60 0.62 -4.93
CA PHE A 153 3.96 0.12 -6.26
C PHE A 153 5.47 0.08 -6.50
N ILE A 154 5.84 -0.67 -7.54
CA ILE A 154 7.15 -0.66 -8.19
C ILE A 154 6.98 0.01 -9.55
N GLU A 155 7.62 1.15 -9.77
CA GLU A 155 7.66 1.81 -11.08
C GLU A 155 8.83 1.26 -11.90
N MET A 156 8.54 0.97 -13.16
CA MET A 156 9.48 0.52 -14.17
C MET A 156 9.51 1.56 -15.30
N ASP A 157 10.58 2.34 -15.33
CA ASP A 157 10.89 3.36 -16.31
C ASP A 157 11.95 2.82 -17.29
N MET A 158 11.51 2.48 -18.49
CA MET A 158 12.36 1.87 -19.52
C MET A 158 13.25 2.90 -20.23
N SER A 159 13.13 4.20 -19.91
CA SER A 159 13.80 5.27 -20.66
C SER A 159 15.29 5.40 -20.33
N THR A 160 15.69 5.04 -19.11
CA THR A 160 17.05 5.21 -18.62
C THR A 160 17.96 4.05 -18.98
N GLU A 161 17.47 2.82 -18.79
CA GLU A 161 18.29 1.60 -18.95
C GLU A 161 17.74 0.63 -19.98
N GLY A 162 16.47 0.76 -20.37
CA GLY A 162 15.81 -0.19 -21.27
C GLY A 162 15.50 -1.56 -20.65
N PHE A 163 15.65 -1.72 -19.34
CA PHE A 163 15.24 -2.92 -18.61
C PHE A 163 14.87 -2.55 -17.17
N ALA A 164 13.95 -3.31 -16.59
CA ALA A 164 13.54 -3.23 -15.20
C ALA A 164 12.63 -4.44 -14.94
N CYS A 165 12.94 -5.25 -13.93
CA CYS A 165 12.08 -6.37 -13.57
C CYS A 165 12.14 -6.74 -12.09
N ILE A 166 11.16 -7.52 -11.67
CA ILE A 166 11.14 -8.25 -10.40
C ILE A 166 11.43 -9.71 -10.74
N PHE A 167 12.50 -10.24 -10.15
CA PHE A 167 12.94 -11.61 -10.33
C PHE A 167 12.54 -12.47 -9.14
N PHE A 168 11.95 -13.63 -9.43
CA PHE A 168 11.56 -14.64 -8.46
C PHE A 168 12.49 -15.84 -8.58
N PRO A 169 13.37 -16.08 -7.58
CA PRO A 169 14.44 -17.08 -7.69
C PRO A 169 13.94 -18.52 -7.74
N ASN A 170 12.86 -18.87 -7.04
CA ASN A 170 12.28 -20.21 -7.18
C ASN A 170 10.79 -20.19 -6.79
N ILE A 171 9.89 -20.31 -7.75
CA ILE A 171 8.43 -20.30 -7.51
C ILE A 171 7.87 -21.67 -7.12
N ALA A 172 8.62 -22.75 -7.36
CA ALA A 172 8.22 -24.12 -7.04
C ALA A 172 9.39 -24.89 -6.38
N PRO A 173 9.78 -24.53 -5.14
CA PRO A 173 10.92 -25.14 -4.50
C PRO A 173 10.69 -26.62 -4.21
N SER A 174 11.70 -27.44 -4.48
CA SER A 174 11.71 -28.88 -4.22
C SER A 174 12.97 -29.25 -3.45
N PRO A 175 12.90 -30.11 -2.42
CA PRO A 175 14.10 -30.62 -1.75
C PRO A 175 14.90 -31.47 -2.74
N LEU A 176 16.21 -31.22 -2.85
CA LEU A 176 17.11 -32.08 -3.62
C LEU A 176 17.22 -33.42 -2.89
N HIS A 177 16.80 -34.51 -3.54
CA HIS A 177 16.89 -35.86 -2.98
C HIS A 177 18.33 -36.37 -3.12
N LEU A 178 19.06 -36.48 -2.01
CA LEU A 178 20.28 -37.29 -1.94
C LEU A 178 19.84 -38.76 -1.78
N GLU A 179 19.64 -39.46 -2.89
CA GLU A 179 19.64 -40.93 -2.82
C GLU A 179 21.07 -41.41 -2.61
N HIS A 180 21.45 -41.64 -1.35
CA HIS A 180 22.49 -42.64 -1.08
C HIS A 180 21.84 -44.02 -1.16
N SER A 181 22.16 -44.72 -2.25
CA SER A 181 21.97 -46.14 -2.38
C SER A 181 22.64 -46.86 -1.21
N SER A 182 21.82 -47.40 -0.31
CA SER A 182 22.24 -48.47 0.59
C SER A 182 21.28 -49.63 0.42
N MET A 183 21.70 -50.58 -0.40
CA MET A 183 21.17 -51.93 -0.39
C MET A 183 21.49 -52.56 0.98
N SER A 184 20.48 -52.96 1.76
CA SER A 184 20.38 -54.31 2.34
C SER A 184 19.16 -54.48 3.25
N HIS A 185 18.56 -55.67 3.12
CA HIS A 185 17.45 -56.31 3.83
C HIS A 185 17.44 -56.06 5.36
N THR A 186 16.30 -55.95 6.04
CA THR A 186 15.40 -57.08 6.36
C THR A 186 14.12 -56.58 7.04
N GLN A 187 13.05 -57.36 6.83
CA GLN A 187 11.71 -57.23 7.44
C GLN A 187 11.76 -57.20 8.97
N HIS A 188 10.91 -56.41 9.61
CA HIS A 188 10.16 -56.85 10.79
C HIS A 188 8.85 -56.05 10.96
N THR A 189 7.74 -56.77 10.83
CA THR A 189 6.41 -56.41 11.30
C THR A 189 6.37 -56.47 12.83
N LEU A 190 5.69 -55.54 13.51
CA LEU A 190 4.85 -55.80 14.71
C LEU A 190 4.12 -54.52 15.20
N VAL A 191 2.79 -54.52 15.01
CA VAL A 191 1.69 -54.26 15.97
C VAL A 191 1.70 -52.97 16.81
N SER A 192 0.67 -52.14 16.59
CA SER A 192 0.26 -51.08 17.52
C SER A 192 -0.50 -51.67 18.72
N VAL A 193 -0.12 -51.22 19.92
CA VAL A 193 -0.92 -51.38 21.14
C VAL A 193 -1.16 -49.97 21.67
N GLY A 194 -2.44 -49.57 21.70
CA GLY A 194 -2.88 -48.34 22.33
C GLY A 194 -2.89 -48.47 23.85
N LEU A 195 -2.42 -47.43 24.53
CA LEU A 195 -2.63 -47.25 25.96
C LEU A 195 -3.01 -45.79 26.23
N THR A 196 -4.26 -45.64 26.67
CA THR A 196 -4.84 -44.45 27.28
C THR A 196 -4.28 -44.25 28.69
N GLY A 197 -3.95 -43.02 29.06
CA GLY A 197 -3.57 -42.65 30.44
C GLY A 197 -3.97 -41.21 30.76
N ASN A 198 -5.08 -41.06 31.49
CA ASN A 198 -5.48 -39.81 32.16
C ASN A 198 -4.50 -39.49 33.29
N GLY A 199 -4.21 -38.19 33.49
CA GLY A 199 -3.50 -37.69 34.66
C GLY A 199 -3.72 -36.19 34.85
N THR A 200 -4.56 -35.84 35.81
CA THR A 200 -4.86 -34.49 36.30
C THR A 200 -3.71 -33.95 37.17
N GLY A 201 -3.45 -32.65 37.10
CA GLY A 201 -2.50 -31.97 37.99
C GLY A 201 -2.69 -30.45 37.98
N ILE A 202 -3.18 -29.93 39.10
CA ILE A 202 -3.45 -28.51 39.40
C ILE A 202 -2.19 -27.88 40.05
N SER A 203 -1.84 -26.65 39.69
CA SER A 203 -1.31 -25.65 40.65
C SER A 203 -1.29 -24.23 40.07
N ALA A 204 -1.81 -23.28 40.85
CA ALA A 204 -1.91 -21.86 40.59
C ALA A 204 -0.68 -21.07 41.09
N ASN A 205 -0.38 -19.90 40.49
CA ASN A 205 -0.30 -18.64 41.25
C ASN A 205 -0.15 -17.35 40.39
N PHE A 206 -0.67 -16.26 40.98
CA PHE A 206 -0.65 -14.81 40.68
C PHE A 206 0.75 -14.21 40.44
N GLY A 207 1.01 -13.03 39.86
CA GLY A 207 0.22 -11.85 39.42
C GLY A 207 1.16 -10.66 39.09
N LEU A 208 0.59 -9.58 38.51
CA LEU A 208 1.09 -8.20 38.28
C LEU A 208 2.05 -7.86 37.10
N GLY A 209 1.48 -7.13 36.11
CA GLY A 209 1.76 -5.68 35.91
C GLY A 209 2.95 -5.26 35.04
N GLY A 210 2.70 -4.88 33.78
CA GLY A 210 3.65 -4.11 32.96
C GLY A 210 3.23 -4.01 31.49
N ALA A 211 2.65 -2.87 31.10
CA ALA A 211 2.23 -2.60 29.72
C ALA A 211 3.45 -2.41 28.80
N ALA A 212 3.52 -3.18 27.70
CA ALA A 212 4.47 -2.97 26.60
C ALA A 212 3.80 -3.23 25.23
N PHE A 213 4.03 -2.30 24.31
CA PHE A 213 3.54 -2.25 22.93
C PHE A 213 3.92 -3.50 22.10
N PRO A 214 3.14 -3.93 21.10
CA PRO A 214 3.45 -5.13 20.33
C PRO A 214 4.52 -4.81 19.27
N GLY A 215 5.78 -5.12 19.61
CA GLY A 215 6.82 -5.41 18.65
C GLY A 215 6.77 -6.89 18.26
N PHE A 216 6.91 -7.17 16.96
CA PHE A 216 7.09 -8.53 16.44
C PHE A 216 8.29 -9.20 17.12
N SER A 217 8.02 -10.11 18.05
CA SER A 217 9.02 -11.01 18.62
C SER A 217 8.80 -12.41 18.05
N ASN A 218 9.77 -12.88 17.27
CA ASN A 218 9.84 -14.27 16.84
C ASN A 218 10.24 -15.12 18.06
N SER A 219 9.29 -15.89 18.57
CA SER A 219 9.56 -16.99 19.51
C SER A 219 10.19 -18.16 18.75
N VAL A 220 11.52 -18.20 18.68
CA VAL A 220 12.28 -19.41 18.35
C VAL A 220 12.60 -20.10 19.68
N ASN A 221 11.89 -21.18 19.97
CA ASN A 221 12.15 -22.01 21.15
C ASN A 221 13.47 -22.78 20.91
N ARG A 222 14.58 -22.37 21.55
CA ARG A 222 15.87 -23.08 21.54
C ARG A 222 15.99 -23.87 22.85
N ASN A 223 15.78 -25.17 22.79
CA ASN A 223 16.40 -26.09 23.74
C ASN A 223 17.80 -26.43 23.22
N MET A 224 18.81 -25.96 23.94
CA MET A 224 20.21 -26.38 23.80
C MET A 224 20.39 -27.69 24.56
N ASN A 225 20.83 -28.75 23.88
CA ASN A 225 21.87 -29.64 24.38
C ASN A 225 22.39 -30.59 23.29
N THR A 226 23.72 -30.69 23.26
CA THR A 226 24.59 -31.72 22.66
C THR A 226 24.82 -31.78 21.15
N ILE A 227 26.12 -31.84 20.82
CA ILE A 227 26.79 -31.64 19.55
C ILE A 227 26.82 -32.93 18.72
N GLY A 228 26.47 -32.82 17.43
CA GLY A 228 26.74 -33.78 16.36
C GLY A 228 26.63 -33.06 15.00
N PRO A 229 27.39 -33.45 13.95
CA PRO A 229 27.39 -32.70 12.70
C PRO A 229 26.06 -32.92 11.98
N LEU A 230 25.17 -31.93 12.06
CA LEU A 230 23.93 -31.93 11.29
C LEU A 230 24.25 -31.67 9.82
N MET A 231 24.18 -32.75 9.05
CA MET A 231 24.05 -32.79 7.60
C MET A 231 23.11 -31.68 7.12
N GLU A 232 23.66 -30.69 6.42
CA GLU A 232 22.88 -29.63 5.76
C GLU A 232 21.94 -30.29 4.76
N SER A 233 20.63 -30.31 5.06
CA SER A 233 19.59 -30.53 4.06
C SER A 233 19.78 -29.49 2.95
N ILE A 234 20.27 -29.90 1.79
CA ILE A 234 20.40 -29.04 0.61
C ILE A 234 18.98 -28.81 0.06
N SER A 235 18.26 -27.85 0.65
CA SER A 235 16.96 -27.41 0.14
C SER A 235 17.16 -26.79 -1.25
N GLY A 236 16.38 -27.24 -2.24
CA GLY A 236 16.40 -26.69 -3.60
C GLY A 236 15.74 -25.30 -3.69
N GLY A 237 16.32 -24.32 -2.99
CA GLY A 237 15.83 -22.94 -2.93
C GLY A 237 14.57 -22.76 -2.07
N GLY A 238 14.11 -21.51 -1.96
CA GLY A 238 12.87 -21.14 -1.28
C GLY A 238 12.91 -21.07 0.25
N ILE A 239 11.72 -20.87 0.82
CA ILE A 239 11.42 -20.82 2.26
C ILE A 239 10.32 -21.83 2.61
N GLY A 240 10.39 -22.43 3.79
CA GLY A 240 9.44 -23.44 4.25
C GLY A 240 9.93 -24.88 4.03
N SER A 241 9.06 -25.84 4.33
CA SER A 241 9.34 -27.28 4.21
C SER A 241 8.41 -27.93 3.18
N GLY A 242 8.81 -29.09 2.65
CA GLY A 242 8.07 -29.82 1.61
C GLY A 242 8.34 -29.33 0.18
N SER A 243 7.89 -30.10 -0.80
CA SER A 243 8.01 -29.80 -2.23
C SER A 243 6.75 -29.11 -2.76
N ARG A 244 6.92 -28.09 -3.59
CA ARG A 244 5.82 -27.53 -4.40
C ARG A 244 5.99 -28.00 -5.85
N ILE A 245 4.95 -28.63 -6.39
CA ILE A 245 4.95 -29.18 -7.75
C ILE A 245 4.45 -28.12 -8.71
N PHE A 246 5.13 -27.96 -9.85
CA PHE A 246 4.71 -27.09 -10.94
C PHE A 246 4.75 -27.83 -12.28
N PRO A 247 3.74 -27.68 -13.16
CA PRO A 247 2.46 -27.00 -12.94
C PRO A 247 1.58 -27.69 -11.87
N SER A 248 0.76 -26.91 -11.15
CA SER A 248 -0.17 -27.46 -10.16
C SER A 248 -1.21 -28.39 -10.78
N SER A 249 -1.59 -29.46 -10.07
CA SER A 249 -2.68 -30.35 -10.48
C SER A 249 -4.06 -29.69 -10.48
N ASN A 250 -4.23 -28.64 -9.67
CA ASN A 250 -5.51 -27.93 -9.48
C ASN A 250 -5.65 -26.73 -10.44
N GLY A 251 -4.69 -26.54 -11.36
CA GLY A 251 -4.60 -25.34 -12.18
C GLY A 251 -3.93 -24.19 -11.46
N LEU A 252 -3.93 -23.01 -12.09
CA LEU A 252 -3.16 -21.84 -11.67
C LEU A 252 -4.01 -20.57 -11.75
N THR A 253 -3.79 -19.63 -10.85
CA THR A 253 -4.32 -18.27 -10.93
C THR A 253 -3.21 -17.27 -10.69
N PHE A 254 -3.00 -16.38 -11.65
CA PHE A 254 -2.17 -15.19 -11.49
C PHE A 254 -3.06 -13.96 -11.43
N SER A 255 -2.93 -13.15 -10.38
CA SER A 255 -3.72 -11.94 -10.17
C SER A 255 -2.79 -10.78 -9.82
N THR A 256 -2.91 -9.67 -10.54
CA THR A 256 -2.00 -8.53 -10.43
C THR A 256 -2.72 -7.20 -10.61
N TRP A 257 -2.27 -6.19 -9.87
CA TRP A 257 -2.60 -4.78 -10.10
C TRP A 257 -1.48 -4.10 -10.88
N PHE A 258 -1.82 -3.33 -11.91
CA PHE A 258 -0.85 -2.56 -12.68
C PHE A 258 -1.42 -1.20 -13.11
N CYS A 259 -0.56 -0.25 -13.43
CA CYS A 259 -0.94 1.05 -13.99
C CYS A 259 0.05 1.41 -15.10
N VAL A 260 -0.44 1.79 -16.29
CA VAL A 260 0.44 2.28 -17.37
C VAL A 260 0.48 3.79 -17.30
N GLU A 261 1.63 4.36 -16.97
CA GLU A 261 1.80 5.81 -16.90
C GLU A 261 2.01 6.43 -18.28
N ARG A 262 2.71 5.71 -19.16
CA ARG A 262 3.02 6.18 -20.49
C ARG A 262 3.32 5.02 -21.43
N TYR A 263 2.59 4.92 -22.54
CA TYR A 263 2.94 4.00 -23.62
C TYR A 263 4.12 4.52 -24.47
N PRO A 264 4.89 3.63 -25.12
CA PRO A 264 5.86 4.01 -26.13
C PRO A 264 5.18 4.69 -27.34
N PRO A 265 5.91 5.51 -28.12
CA PRO A 265 5.43 5.99 -29.41
C PRO A 265 5.06 4.82 -30.33
N ALA A 266 4.04 4.98 -31.17
CA ALA A 266 3.50 3.91 -32.04
C ALA A 266 4.57 3.17 -32.86
N GLN A 267 5.60 3.89 -33.32
CA GLN A 267 6.72 3.35 -34.11
C GLN A 267 7.58 2.32 -33.36
N MET A 268 7.59 2.38 -32.01
CA MET A 268 8.38 1.51 -31.13
C MET A 268 7.50 0.65 -30.22
N ALA A 269 6.20 0.58 -30.51
CA ALA A 269 5.21 0.00 -29.61
C ALA A 269 5.42 -1.50 -29.40
N ASP A 270 5.76 -2.24 -30.46
CA ASP A 270 5.95 -3.70 -30.40
C ASP A 270 7.32 -4.12 -29.87
N SER A 271 8.31 -3.22 -29.86
CA SER A 271 9.65 -3.53 -29.37
C SER A 271 9.68 -3.76 -27.85
N ASN A 272 8.69 -3.22 -27.13
CA ASN A 272 8.65 -3.25 -25.66
C ASN A 272 7.26 -3.59 -25.12
N PRO A 273 6.88 -4.89 -25.12
CA PRO A 273 5.65 -5.29 -24.46
C PRO A 273 5.74 -5.07 -22.95
N ILE A 274 4.58 -4.82 -22.33
CA ILE A 274 4.43 -4.81 -20.87
C ILE A 274 4.34 -6.26 -20.43
N ARG A 275 5.38 -6.74 -19.75
CA ARG A 275 5.53 -8.14 -19.34
C ARG A 275 4.97 -8.34 -17.93
N LEU A 276 3.71 -8.72 -17.84
CA LEU A 276 3.04 -8.86 -16.54
C LEU A 276 3.56 -10.07 -15.77
N PHE A 277 3.81 -11.20 -16.44
CA PHE A 277 4.36 -12.38 -15.77
C PHE A 277 4.95 -13.38 -16.77
N HIS A 278 6.18 -13.84 -16.51
CA HIS A 278 6.80 -14.94 -17.25
C HIS A 278 7.32 -15.99 -16.28
N ILE A 279 7.12 -17.26 -16.60
CA ILE A 279 7.72 -18.39 -15.89
C ILE A 279 8.78 -19.00 -16.80
N VAL A 280 9.99 -19.13 -16.26
CA VAL A 280 11.15 -19.68 -16.95
C VAL A 280 11.57 -20.96 -16.25
N ARG A 281 11.65 -22.05 -17.00
CA ARG A 281 12.24 -23.31 -16.55
C ARG A 281 13.72 -23.33 -16.91
N SER A 282 14.55 -23.74 -15.95
CA SER A 282 15.98 -23.99 -16.14
C SER A 282 16.32 -25.38 -15.61
N ASP A 283 16.96 -26.22 -16.41
CA ASP A 283 17.36 -27.56 -15.99
C ASP A 283 18.77 -27.55 -15.40
N GLU A 284 18.93 -28.11 -14.20
CA GLU A 284 20.24 -28.17 -13.54
C GLU A 284 21.18 -29.14 -14.28
N GLY A 285 22.19 -28.60 -14.98
CA GLY A 285 23.27 -29.38 -15.57
C GLY A 285 23.48 -29.21 -17.09
N SER A 286 22.56 -28.54 -17.80
CA SER A 286 22.81 -28.08 -19.17
C SER A 286 23.21 -26.60 -19.14
N ASN A 287 24.26 -26.24 -19.88
CA ASN A 287 24.83 -24.91 -19.75
C ASN A 287 23.99 -23.80 -20.42
N GLU A 288 22.98 -24.10 -21.26
CA GLU A 288 22.42 -23.04 -22.14
C GLU A 288 20.94 -23.08 -22.55
N GLU A 289 20.03 -23.90 -21.98
CA GLU A 289 18.62 -23.88 -22.45
C GLU A 289 17.62 -23.63 -21.33
N SER A 290 17.54 -22.37 -20.88
CA SER A 290 16.37 -21.90 -20.13
C SER A 290 15.23 -21.63 -21.11
N VAL A 291 14.01 -22.02 -20.75
CA VAL A 291 12.84 -21.95 -21.63
C VAL A 291 11.71 -21.26 -20.89
N ILE A 292 11.05 -20.30 -21.54
CA ILE A 292 9.82 -19.69 -21.06
C ILE A 292 8.69 -20.68 -21.29
N VAL A 293 7.97 -21.04 -20.22
CA VAL A 293 6.88 -22.04 -20.27
C VAL A 293 5.51 -21.42 -20.08
N PHE A 294 5.45 -20.17 -19.61
CA PHE A 294 4.22 -19.42 -19.42
C PHE A 294 4.49 -17.92 -19.53
N SER A 295 3.63 -17.19 -20.24
CA SER A 295 3.76 -15.76 -20.48
C SER A 295 2.43 -15.04 -20.45
N ILE A 296 2.40 -13.89 -19.77
CA ILE A 296 1.31 -12.92 -19.78
C ILE A 296 1.92 -11.56 -20.15
N LEU A 297 1.48 -10.98 -21.26
CA LEU A 297 2.00 -9.71 -21.75
C LEU A 297 0.90 -8.84 -22.35
N ILE A 298 1.09 -7.53 -22.28
CA ILE A 298 0.28 -6.54 -22.99
C ILE A 298 1.13 -5.93 -24.10
N LEU A 299 0.61 -5.92 -25.32
CA LEU A 299 1.25 -5.26 -26.46
C LEU A 299 0.78 -3.80 -26.54
N PRO A 300 1.69 -2.81 -26.46
CA PRO A 300 1.33 -1.40 -26.56
C PRO A 300 0.68 -0.96 -27.87
N SER A 301 0.99 -1.64 -28.98
CA SER A 301 0.55 -1.26 -30.33
C SER A 301 -0.97 -1.30 -30.47
N ASP A 302 -1.58 -2.38 -30.00
CA ASP A 302 -3.01 -2.59 -30.05
C ASP A 302 -3.67 -2.68 -28.67
N LYS A 303 -2.89 -2.56 -27.59
CA LYS A 303 -3.36 -2.74 -26.20
C LYS A 303 -4.03 -4.11 -25.99
N SER A 304 -3.54 -5.14 -26.66
CA SER A 304 -4.02 -6.50 -26.47
C SER A 304 -3.31 -7.18 -25.30
N LEU A 305 -4.07 -7.96 -24.53
CA LEU A 305 -3.56 -8.84 -23.49
C LEU A 305 -3.42 -10.25 -24.06
N SER A 306 -2.21 -10.80 -24.04
CA SER A 306 -1.89 -12.13 -24.56
C SER A 306 -1.42 -13.04 -23.43
N VAL A 307 -1.94 -14.27 -23.41
CA VAL A 307 -1.54 -15.35 -22.51
C VAL A 307 -1.05 -16.51 -23.37
N ALA A 308 0.17 -16.98 -23.13
CA ALA A 308 0.78 -18.05 -23.90
C ALA A 308 1.40 -19.13 -23.00
N THR A 309 1.23 -20.39 -23.40
CA THR A 309 1.85 -21.59 -22.79
C THR A 309 2.89 -22.24 -23.71
N GLN A 310 3.18 -21.61 -24.86
CA GLN A 310 4.18 -22.10 -25.79
C GLN A 310 5.58 -21.99 -25.17
N GLU A 311 6.34 -23.08 -25.29
CA GLU A 311 7.75 -23.07 -24.93
C GLU A 311 8.56 -22.20 -25.91
N VAL A 312 9.19 -21.15 -25.38
CA VAL A 312 10.05 -20.23 -26.15
C VAL A 312 11.42 -20.16 -25.49
N PRO A 313 12.54 -20.29 -26.23
CA PRO A 313 13.87 -20.15 -25.67
C PRO A 313 14.05 -18.81 -24.93
N PHE A 314 14.58 -18.86 -23.71
CA PHE A 314 14.92 -17.68 -22.92
C PHE A 314 16.28 -17.13 -23.39
N ILE A 315 16.31 -16.56 -24.60
CA ILE A 315 17.49 -15.98 -25.26
C ILE A 315 17.40 -14.45 -25.34
N ARG A 316 18.43 -13.76 -25.83
CA ARG A 316 18.44 -12.27 -25.91
C ARG A 316 17.32 -11.71 -26.79
N GLU A 317 16.98 -12.39 -27.88
CA GLU A 317 15.90 -11.98 -28.77
C GLU A 317 14.58 -12.57 -28.28
N TYR A 318 13.70 -11.70 -27.76
CA TYR A 318 12.38 -12.12 -27.31
C TYR A 318 11.41 -12.15 -28.49
N GLY A 319 10.95 -13.33 -28.88
CA GLY A 319 9.88 -13.51 -29.86
C GLY A 319 8.50 -13.26 -29.25
N THR A 320 7.69 -12.42 -29.87
CA THR A 320 6.26 -12.22 -29.54
C THR A 320 5.33 -13.08 -30.41
N VAL A 321 5.91 -13.91 -31.28
CA VAL A 321 5.17 -14.76 -32.23
C VAL A 321 4.87 -16.09 -31.57
N PHE A 322 3.58 -16.32 -31.28
CA PHE A 322 3.09 -17.57 -30.71
C PHE A 322 2.20 -18.29 -31.72
N LYS A 323 2.15 -19.63 -31.62
CA LYS A 323 1.20 -20.48 -32.31
C LYS A 323 -0.17 -20.35 -31.66
N ASP A 324 -1.22 -20.28 -32.47
CA ASP A 324 -2.60 -20.07 -32.01
C ASP A 324 -3.08 -21.15 -31.02
N ASP A 325 -2.63 -22.40 -31.16
CA ASP A 325 -2.99 -23.50 -30.25
C ASP A 325 -2.46 -23.34 -28.81
N PHE A 326 -1.46 -22.49 -28.61
CA PHE A 326 -0.79 -22.26 -27.33
C PHE A 326 -1.03 -20.85 -26.78
N MET A 327 -1.87 -20.05 -27.44
CA MET A 327 -2.01 -18.63 -27.15
C MET A 327 -3.47 -18.20 -27.14
N SER A 328 -3.80 -17.33 -26.20
CA SER A 328 -5.06 -16.61 -26.15
C SER A 328 -4.78 -15.11 -26.11
N ARG A 329 -5.39 -14.36 -27.02
CA ARG A 329 -5.22 -12.92 -27.15
C ARG A 329 -6.56 -12.22 -27.14
N VAL A 330 -6.65 -11.18 -26.33
CA VAL A 330 -7.86 -10.39 -26.16
C VAL A 330 -7.53 -8.93 -26.43
N TRP A 331 -8.35 -8.29 -27.26
CA TRP A 331 -8.19 -6.88 -27.56
C TRP A 331 -8.86 -6.03 -26.46
N CYS A 332 -8.08 -5.20 -25.76
CA CYS A 332 -8.54 -4.45 -24.59
C CYS A 332 -8.36 -2.92 -24.71
N PRO A 333 -8.63 -2.28 -25.87
CA PRO A 333 -8.26 -0.88 -26.11
C PRO A 333 -9.08 0.11 -25.29
N THR A 334 -10.32 -0.26 -24.95
CA THR A 334 -11.26 0.55 -24.16
C THR A 334 -11.14 0.31 -22.67
N PHE A 335 -10.62 -0.85 -22.25
CA PHE A 335 -10.54 -1.24 -20.83
C PHE A 335 -9.28 -0.69 -20.16
N ILE A 336 -8.12 -0.77 -20.82
CA ILE A 336 -6.83 -0.38 -20.21
C ILE A 336 -6.53 1.08 -20.58
N ARG A 337 -6.68 1.97 -19.60
CA ARG A 337 -6.44 3.41 -19.72
C ARG A 337 -5.08 3.79 -19.11
N GLU A 338 -4.47 4.84 -19.65
CA GLU A 338 -3.25 5.40 -19.06
C GLU A 338 -3.58 6.12 -17.74
N CYS A 339 -2.63 6.09 -16.82
CA CYS A 339 -2.70 6.73 -15.49
C CYS A 339 -3.85 6.20 -14.61
N GLU A 340 -4.33 4.99 -14.88
CA GLU A 340 -5.33 4.30 -14.07
C GLU A 340 -4.81 2.93 -13.64
N TRP A 341 -5.19 2.55 -12.42
CA TRP A 341 -4.94 1.21 -11.91
C TRP A 341 -5.92 0.24 -12.55
N HIS A 342 -5.45 -0.92 -12.96
CA HIS A 342 -6.28 -2.00 -13.47
C HIS A 342 -5.89 -3.30 -12.78
N HIS A 343 -6.89 -4.16 -12.59
CA HIS A 343 -6.71 -5.51 -12.07
C HIS A 343 -6.82 -6.51 -13.22
N VAL A 344 -5.82 -7.38 -13.35
CA VAL A 344 -5.85 -8.52 -14.26
C VAL A 344 -5.79 -9.79 -13.44
N ALA A 345 -6.70 -10.72 -13.72
CA ALA A 345 -6.55 -12.09 -13.28
C ALA A 345 -6.59 -13.04 -14.49
N VAL A 346 -5.67 -14.00 -14.51
CA VAL A 346 -5.61 -15.06 -15.51
C VAL A 346 -5.64 -16.38 -14.78
N THR A 347 -6.60 -17.22 -15.14
CA THR A 347 -6.74 -18.56 -14.59
C THR A 347 -6.47 -19.60 -15.67
N LEU A 348 -5.68 -20.61 -15.34
CA LEU A 348 -5.39 -21.75 -16.21
C LEU A 348 -5.93 -23.02 -15.54
N GLY A 349 -7.12 -23.45 -15.96
CA GLY A 349 -7.74 -24.67 -15.48
C GLY A 349 -7.37 -25.89 -16.31
N LYS A 350 -7.07 -27.00 -15.65
CA LYS A 350 -6.80 -28.27 -16.32
C LYS A 350 -8.12 -28.88 -16.79
N MET A 351 -8.30 -29.02 -18.11
CA MET A 351 -9.46 -29.73 -18.66
C MET A 351 -9.11 -31.19 -19.00
N SER A 352 -7.98 -31.40 -19.65
CA SER A 352 -7.46 -32.72 -20.01
C SER A 352 -5.93 -32.73 -19.94
N THR A 353 -5.30 -33.87 -20.24
CA THR A 353 -3.82 -33.95 -20.36
C THR A 353 -3.28 -33.18 -21.58
N LYS A 354 -4.14 -32.86 -22.56
CA LYS A 354 -3.77 -32.18 -23.81
C LYS A 354 -4.39 -30.78 -23.93
N SER A 355 -5.20 -30.34 -22.98
CA SER A 355 -5.87 -29.04 -23.05
C SER A 355 -6.09 -28.41 -21.68
N SER A 356 -5.89 -27.09 -21.63
CA SER A 356 -6.19 -26.23 -20.51
C SER A 356 -7.15 -25.11 -20.92
N LEU A 357 -8.04 -24.74 -20.02
CA LEU A 357 -8.91 -23.58 -20.19
C LEU A 357 -8.22 -22.36 -19.62
N VAL A 358 -7.90 -21.39 -20.47
CA VAL A 358 -7.51 -20.05 -20.03
C VAL A 358 -8.75 -19.20 -19.89
N SER A 359 -8.90 -18.52 -18.75
CA SER A 359 -9.89 -17.48 -18.55
C SER A 359 -9.21 -16.18 -18.12
N ILE A 360 -9.58 -15.09 -18.77
CA ILE A 360 -9.01 -13.76 -18.58
C ILE A 360 -10.07 -12.86 -18.00
N TYR A 361 -9.71 -12.18 -16.92
CA TYR A 361 -10.55 -11.26 -16.19
C TYR A 361 -9.87 -9.90 -16.10
N LEU A 362 -10.64 -8.83 -16.29
CA LEU A 362 -10.22 -7.44 -16.13
C LEU A 362 -11.18 -6.71 -15.19
N ASP A 363 -10.61 -6.01 -14.21
CA ASP A 363 -11.35 -5.20 -13.24
C ASP A 363 -12.55 -5.95 -12.61
N GLY A 364 -12.28 -7.20 -12.20
CA GLY A 364 -13.26 -8.09 -11.58
C GLY A 364 -14.27 -8.74 -12.53
N ARG A 365 -14.22 -8.44 -13.84
CA ARG A 365 -15.16 -8.98 -14.84
C ARG A 365 -14.49 -10.02 -15.71
N HIS A 366 -15.23 -11.08 -16.04
CA HIS A 366 -14.81 -12.05 -17.04
C HIS A 366 -14.85 -11.41 -18.43
N VAL A 367 -13.76 -11.52 -19.19
CA VAL A 367 -13.62 -10.92 -20.52
C VAL A 367 -13.57 -11.99 -21.61
N HIS A 368 -12.81 -13.07 -21.37
CA HIS A 368 -12.57 -14.07 -22.40
C HIS A 368 -12.24 -15.44 -21.81
N SER A 369 -12.53 -16.50 -22.56
CA SER A 369 -12.01 -17.84 -22.27
C SER A 369 -11.74 -18.63 -23.53
N GLN A 370 -10.63 -19.36 -23.54
CA GLN A 370 -10.19 -20.14 -24.68
C GLN A 370 -9.50 -21.42 -24.21
N LYS A 371 -9.68 -22.50 -24.97
CA LYS A 371 -8.91 -23.72 -24.79
C LYS A 371 -7.59 -23.58 -25.51
N ILE A 372 -6.50 -23.78 -24.79
CA ILE A 372 -5.14 -23.81 -25.32
C ILE A 372 -4.42 -25.07 -24.81
N ASN A 373 -3.27 -25.39 -25.40
CA ASN A 373 -2.43 -26.47 -24.92
C ASN A 373 -1.87 -26.15 -23.51
N PRO A 374 -1.79 -27.16 -22.62
CA PRO A 374 -1.30 -26.97 -21.25
C PRO A 374 0.18 -26.59 -21.23
N ILE A 375 0.63 -26.03 -20.11
CA ILE A 375 2.07 -25.88 -19.83
C ILE A 375 2.70 -27.28 -19.84
N CYS A 376 3.75 -27.46 -20.64
CA CYS A 376 4.44 -28.73 -20.72
C CYS A 376 5.11 -29.06 -19.38
N SER A 377 4.72 -30.17 -18.76
CA SER A 377 5.29 -30.62 -17.48
C SER A 377 6.57 -31.43 -17.62
N SER A 378 6.99 -31.76 -18.86
CA SER A 378 8.20 -32.54 -19.20
C SER A 378 8.46 -33.76 -18.31
N PHE A 379 7.76 -34.86 -18.63
CA PHE A 379 8.24 -36.23 -18.45
C PHE A 379 7.78 -37.13 -19.62
N SER A 380 7.72 -36.60 -20.84
CA SER A 380 7.25 -37.37 -22.00
C SER A 380 8.11 -37.08 -23.23
N GLY A 381 9.33 -37.62 -23.23
CA GLY A 381 10.18 -37.63 -24.44
C GLY A 381 11.63 -37.98 -24.14
N SER A 382 11.96 -39.27 -24.19
CA SER A 382 13.32 -39.82 -24.34
C SER A 382 14.36 -39.58 -23.22
N SER A 383 14.90 -40.71 -22.73
CA SER A 383 16.16 -40.87 -21.98
C SER A 383 16.26 -40.19 -20.60
N SER A 384 15.99 -40.98 -19.55
CA SER A 384 16.83 -41.13 -18.35
C SER A 384 17.92 -40.06 -18.15
N LYS A 385 17.56 -38.92 -17.55
CA LYS A 385 18.48 -38.14 -16.69
C LYS A 385 17.68 -37.48 -15.57
N ASN A 386 18.10 -37.73 -14.34
CA ASN A 386 17.60 -37.17 -13.09
C ASN A 386 17.88 -35.65 -12.99
N HIS A 387 17.32 -34.84 -13.87
CA HIS A 387 17.44 -33.38 -13.79
C HIS A 387 16.26 -32.81 -12.99
N THR A 388 16.55 -32.17 -11.87
CA THR A 388 15.58 -31.36 -11.14
C THR A 388 15.46 -30.01 -11.84
N SER A 389 14.31 -29.74 -12.48
CA SER A 389 14.04 -28.44 -13.09
C SER A 389 13.80 -27.37 -12.03
N CYS A 390 14.42 -26.21 -12.18
CA CYS A 390 14.15 -25.02 -11.38
C CYS A 390 13.19 -24.08 -12.14
N PHE A 391 12.20 -23.52 -11.44
CA PHE A 391 11.25 -22.59 -12.01
C PHE A 391 11.47 -21.20 -11.44
N HIS A 392 11.89 -20.28 -12.30
CA HIS A 392 12.03 -18.87 -12.01
C HIS A 392 10.85 -18.08 -12.57
N ALA A 393 10.61 -16.88 -12.06
CA ALA A 393 9.64 -15.99 -12.69
C ALA A 393 10.15 -14.55 -12.81
N PHE A 394 9.59 -13.83 -13.77
CA PHE A 394 9.88 -12.43 -14.03
C PHE A 394 8.59 -11.63 -14.18
N VAL A 395 8.56 -10.46 -13.56
CA VAL A 395 7.59 -9.39 -13.85
C VAL A 395 8.38 -8.21 -14.39
N GLY A 396 8.12 -7.79 -15.63
CA GLY A 396 8.90 -6.79 -16.35
C GLY A 396 9.97 -7.36 -17.28
N THR A 397 10.91 -6.50 -17.68
CA THR A 397 11.90 -6.80 -18.72
C THR A 397 13.26 -7.10 -18.06
N PRO A 398 13.76 -8.35 -18.15
CA PRO A 398 15.07 -8.73 -17.61
C PRO A 398 16.23 -8.06 -18.36
N PRO A 399 17.43 -7.97 -17.74
CA PRO A 399 18.59 -7.29 -18.33
C PRO A 399 18.99 -7.77 -19.72
N MET A 400 18.74 -9.04 -20.04
CA MET A 400 19.09 -9.63 -21.33
C MET A 400 18.17 -9.21 -22.48
N TRP A 401 16.96 -8.70 -22.20
CA TRP A 401 16.01 -8.18 -23.19
C TRP A 401 16.02 -6.66 -23.26
N ARG A 402 17.14 -6.05 -22.82
CA ARG A 402 17.30 -4.61 -22.71
C ARG A 402 16.98 -3.91 -24.03
N THR A 403 15.97 -3.06 -24.00
CA THR A 403 15.55 -2.23 -25.13
C THR A 403 15.07 -0.88 -24.62
N TYR A 404 15.69 0.21 -25.08
CA TYR A 404 15.30 1.56 -24.67
C TYR A 404 13.89 1.89 -25.14
N SER A 405 13.09 2.48 -24.25
CA SER A 405 11.70 2.83 -24.53
C SER A 405 11.21 3.97 -23.65
N LYS A 406 10.22 4.73 -24.11
CA LYS A 406 9.51 5.71 -23.26
C LYS A 406 8.40 5.06 -22.40
N LEU A 407 8.29 3.73 -22.44
CA LEU A 407 7.35 2.97 -21.62
C LEU A 407 7.65 3.19 -20.13
N ILE A 408 6.64 3.67 -19.41
CA ILE A 408 6.65 3.76 -17.95
C ILE A 408 5.38 3.09 -17.44
N TRP A 409 5.53 2.12 -16.55
CA TRP A 409 4.42 1.43 -15.93
C TRP A 409 4.73 1.04 -14.49
N LYS A 410 3.69 0.82 -13.71
CA LYS A 410 3.74 0.55 -12.28
C LYS A 410 3.15 -0.82 -12.01
N GLN A 411 3.87 -1.62 -11.24
CA GLN A 411 3.45 -2.91 -10.73
C GLN A 411 2.99 -2.75 -9.27
N GLY A 412 1.74 -3.09 -8.99
CA GLY A 412 1.14 -3.10 -7.66
C GLY A 412 1.26 -4.48 -6.99
N VAL A 413 0.28 -4.81 -6.14
CA VAL A 413 0.18 -6.12 -5.50
C VAL A 413 -0.04 -7.21 -6.56
N CYS A 414 0.74 -8.30 -6.49
CA CYS A 414 0.55 -9.48 -7.33
C CYS A 414 0.55 -10.76 -6.51
N SER A 415 -0.14 -11.78 -7.03
CA SER A 415 -0.37 -13.05 -6.36
C SER A 415 -0.37 -14.20 -7.35
N PHE A 416 0.20 -15.32 -6.93
CA PHE A 416 0.24 -16.57 -7.69
C PHE A 416 -0.26 -17.71 -6.81
N ILE A 417 -1.28 -18.40 -7.30
CA ILE A 417 -2.06 -19.39 -6.56
C ILE A 417 -2.12 -20.68 -7.37
N ASP A 418 -1.88 -21.81 -6.71
CA ASP A 418 -1.97 -23.17 -7.24
C ASP A 418 -3.42 -23.69 -7.21
N ASP A 419 -4.34 -22.87 -7.72
CA ASP A 419 -5.77 -23.13 -7.80
C ASP A 419 -6.41 -22.26 -8.88
N THR A 420 -7.58 -22.63 -9.36
CA THR A 420 -8.36 -21.81 -10.30
C THR A 420 -9.44 -21.02 -9.59
N PHE A 421 -9.40 -19.70 -9.70
CA PHE A 421 -10.49 -18.84 -9.24
C PHE A 421 -11.64 -18.83 -10.26
N ASP A 422 -12.86 -18.78 -9.76
CA ASP A 422 -14.05 -18.53 -10.56
C ASP A 422 -14.31 -17.02 -10.71
N ALA A 423 -15.31 -16.65 -11.50
CA ALA A 423 -15.65 -15.25 -11.70
C ALA A 423 -16.05 -14.53 -10.40
N SER A 424 -16.69 -15.24 -9.46
CA SER A 424 -17.08 -14.67 -8.17
C SER A 424 -15.87 -14.36 -7.29
N ALA A 425 -14.92 -15.30 -7.19
CA ALA A 425 -13.67 -15.10 -6.48
C ALA A 425 -12.86 -13.94 -7.05
N VAL A 426 -12.73 -13.84 -8.37
CA VAL A 426 -12.00 -12.74 -9.02
C VAL A 426 -12.69 -11.40 -8.79
N ALA A 427 -14.02 -11.33 -8.90
CA ALA A 427 -14.78 -10.13 -8.59
C ALA A 427 -14.57 -9.70 -7.14
N ARG A 428 -14.54 -10.65 -6.20
CA ARG A 428 -14.27 -10.38 -4.79
C ARG A 428 -12.85 -9.85 -4.57
N VAL A 429 -11.84 -10.40 -5.23
CA VAL A 429 -10.45 -9.88 -5.20
C VAL A 429 -10.39 -8.44 -5.70
N TYR A 430 -11.11 -8.12 -6.78
CA TYR A 430 -11.18 -6.75 -7.30
C TYR A 430 -11.82 -5.78 -6.29
N MET A 431 -12.92 -6.19 -5.65
CA MET A 431 -13.63 -5.37 -4.67
C MET A 431 -12.82 -5.06 -3.40
N LEU A 432 -11.86 -5.92 -3.03
CA LEU A 432 -10.92 -5.64 -1.94
C LEU A 432 -9.96 -4.48 -2.27
N GLY A 433 -9.73 -4.22 -3.55
CA GLY A 433 -8.90 -3.13 -4.05
C GLY A 433 -7.39 -3.34 -3.93
N PRO A 434 -6.59 -2.40 -4.48
CA PRO A 434 -5.13 -2.53 -4.57
C PRO A 434 -4.39 -2.34 -3.23
N HIS A 435 -5.08 -1.87 -2.18
CA HIS A 435 -4.52 -1.68 -0.84
C HIS A 435 -4.63 -2.92 0.05
N TYR A 436 -5.27 -3.98 -0.43
CA TYR A 436 -5.49 -5.21 0.32
C TYR A 436 -4.18 -5.91 0.71
N ILE A 437 -4.12 -6.39 1.96
CA ILE A 437 -2.93 -7.06 2.54
C ILE A 437 -3.23 -8.42 3.21
N GLY A 438 -4.49 -8.84 3.26
CA GLY A 438 -4.95 -9.96 4.11
C GLY A 438 -4.67 -11.37 3.58
N SER A 439 -3.82 -11.52 2.55
CA SER A 439 -3.45 -12.83 1.95
C SER A 439 -4.63 -13.75 1.59
N PHE A 440 -5.78 -13.16 1.26
CA PHE A 440 -7.04 -13.84 0.95
C PHE A 440 -7.62 -14.68 2.10
N GLN A 441 -7.16 -14.47 3.33
CA GLN A 441 -7.68 -15.13 4.54
C GLN A 441 -8.81 -14.33 5.20
N ASP A 442 -8.78 -13.00 5.07
CA ASP A 442 -9.88 -12.10 5.45
C ASP A 442 -10.33 -11.35 4.20
N VAL A 443 -11.51 -11.68 3.69
CA VAL A 443 -12.02 -11.20 2.39
C VAL A 443 -13.37 -10.50 2.56
N ARG A 444 -13.58 -9.93 3.74
CA ARG A 444 -14.79 -9.20 4.11
C ARG A 444 -14.85 -7.84 3.40
N LEU A 445 -15.99 -7.56 2.79
CA LEU A 445 -16.29 -6.25 2.20
C LEU A 445 -17.02 -5.37 3.22
N GLU A 446 -17.93 -5.99 3.98
CA GLU A 446 -18.69 -5.36 5.05
C GLU A 446 -18.22 -5.86 6.41
N ASP A 447 -18.31 -5.00 7.44
CA ASP A 447 -17.79 -5.34 8.77
C ASP A 447 -18.61 -6.44 9.48
N ASN A 448 -19.85 -6.66 9.03
CA ASN A 448 -20.76 -7.67 9.57
C ASN A 448 -20.57 -9.05 8.92
N GLU A 449 -19.76 -9.17 7.86
CA GLU A 449 -19.50 -10.46 7.22
C GLU A 449 -18.61 -11.34 8.11
N GLU A 450 -18.86 -12.65 8.09
CA GLU A 450 -17.98 -13.63 8.72
C GLU A 450 -16.65 -13.73 7.98
N ILE A 451 -15.58 -14.02 8.72
CA ILE A 451 -14.24 -14.22 8.14
C ILE A 451 -14.23 -15.57 7.44
N ASN A 452 -14.25 -15.52 6.10
CA ASN A 452 -14.13 -16.71 5.27
C ASN A 452 -12.92 -16.56 4.33
N PRO A 453 -11.96 -17.50 4.37
CA PRO A 453 -10.82 -17.47 3.46
C PRO A 453 -11.28 -17.80 2.04
N LEU A 454 -10.83 -17.01 1.07
CA LEU A 454 -11.14 -17.24 -0.35
C LEU A 454 -10.34 -18.42 -0.91
N VAL A 455 -9.15 -18.66 -0.36
CA VAL A 455 -8.27 -19.76 -0.76
C VAL A 455 -7.50 -20.30 0.44
N ALA A 456 -7.32 -21.62 0.47
CA ALA A 456 -6.53 -22.27 1.51
C ALA A 456 -5.05 -21.84 1.47
N GLU A 457 -4.48 -21.63 2.65
CA GLU A 457 -3.09 -21.17 2.85
C GLU A 457 -2.05 -21.91 2.01
N HIS A 458 -2.15 -23.25 1.93
CA HIS A 458 -1.18 -24.09 1.24
C HIS A 458 -1.17 -23.91 -0.29
N ARG A 459 -2.30 -23.45 -0.87
CA ARG A 459 -2.44 -23.21 -2.32
C ARG A 459 -1.82 -21.89 -2.75
N ILE A 460 -1.52 -20.97 -1.82
CA ILE A 460 -0.88 -19.71 -2.15
C ILE A 460 0.62 -19.94 -2.33
N ALA A 461 1.14 -19.77 -3.55
CA ALA A 461 2.57 -19.89 -3.83
C ALA A 461 3.31 -18.61 -3.43
N PHE A 462 2.83 -17.45 -3.87
CA PHE A 462 3.31 -16.17 -3.35
C PHE A 462 2.28 -15.04 -3.44
N ILE A 463 2.46 -14.06 -2.56
CA ILE A 463 1.81 -12.76 -2.64
C ILE A 463 2.90 -11.71 -2.40
N ILE A 464 3.10 -10.83 -3.38
CA ILE A 464 4.04 -9.72 -3.29
C ILE A 464 3.25 -8.45 -3.06
N ASN A 465 3.55 -7.80 -1.94
CA ASN A 465 3.09 -6.45 -1.65
C ASN A 465 4.31 -5.52 -1.57
N PRO A 466 4.37 -4.44 -2.36
CA PRO A 466 5.49 -3.49 -2.29
C PRO A 466 5.70 -2.85 -0.91
N LYS A 467 4.73 -2.94 0.02
CA LYS A 467 4.90 -2.56 1.44
C LYS A 467 5.86 -3.47 2.20
N ALA A 468 5.94 -4.76 1.87
CA ALA A 468 6.73 -5.75 2.59
C ALA A 468 8.08 -5.94 1.88
N TYR A 469 9.11 -5.23 2.34
CA TYR A 469 10.44 -5.28 1.72
C TYR A 469 11.56 -5.07 2.74
N SER A 470 12.78 -5.43 2.35
CA SER A 470 14.00 -5.06 3.07
C SER A 470 15.18 -4.90 2.12
N TYR A 471 16.20 -4.18 2.59
CA TYR A 471 17.49 -4.10 1.92
C TYR A 471 18.43 -5.16 2.49
N MET A 472 18.98 -6.00 1.62
CA MET A 472 19.91 -7.05 2.00
C MET A 472 20.99 -7.23 0.94
N THR A 473 22.15 -7.72 1.35
CA THR A 473 23.26 -8.05 0.44
C THR A 473 23.13 -9.50 -0.03
N LEU A 474 23.83 -9.90 -1.10
CA LEU A 474 23.85 -11.31 -1.53
C LEU A 474 24.38 -12.23 -0.43
N TYR A 475 25.40 -11.78 0.30
CA TYR A 475 25.91 -12.48 1.48
C TYR A 475 24.82 -12.68 2.55
N LYS A 476 24.03 -11.64 2.86
CA LYS A 476 22.91 -11.75 3.80
C LYS A 476 21.80 -12.68 3.29
N ILE A 477 21.41 -12.57 2.02
CA ILE A 477 20.42 -13.47 1.40
C ILE A 477 20.86 -14.93 1.56
N ARG A 478 22.13 -15.22 1.24
CA ARG A 478 22.72 -16.55 1.37
C ARG A 478 22.67 -17.09 2.80
N LYS A 479 22.87 -16.23 3.81
CA LYS A 479 22.89 -16.59 5.22
C LYS A 479 21.50 -16.72 5.84
N VAL A 480 20.56 -15.85 5.44
CA VAL A 480 19.21 -15.78 6.01
C VAL A 480 18.25 -16.75 5.33
N TYR A 481 18.38 -16.93 4.01
CA TYR A 481 17.54 -17.83 3.23
C TYR A 481 18.31 -19.09 2.85
N ASN A 482 18.98 -19.09 1.70
CA ASN A 482 19.73 -20.23 1.21
C ASN A 482 20.76 -19.82 0.15
N ARG A 483 21.73 -20.69 -0.10
CA ARG A 483 22.80 -20.47 -1.09
C ARG A 483 22.31 -20.52 -2.53
N THR A 484 21.32 -21.35 -2.83
CA THR A 484 20.80 -21.58 -4.18
C THR A 484 20.17 -20.31 -4.75
N ASP A 485 19.22 -19.72 -4.03
CA ASP A 485 18.55 -18.48 -4.42
C ASP A 485 19.55 -17.32 -4.53
N ALA A 486 20.50 -17.22 -3.59
CA ALA A 486 21.55 -16.20 -3.64
C ALA A 486 22.39 -16.30 -4.92
N LYS A 487 22.72 -17.51 -5.39
CA LYS A 487 23.43 -17.71 -6.68
C LYS A 487 22.56 -17.32 -7.87
N SER A 488 21.28 -17.70 -7.87
CA SER A 488 20.34 -17.34 -8.94
C SER A 488 20.15 -15.83 -9.06
N ILE A 489 20.03 -15.12 -7.93
CA ILE A 489 19.95 -13.66 -7.88
C ILE A 489 21.27 -13.04 -8.36
N ALA A 490 22.41 -13.57 -7.91
CA ALA A 490 23.73 -13.10 -8.31
C ALA A 490 23.93 -13.17 -9.84
N LYS A 491 23.46 -14.25 -10.48
CA LYS A 491 23.47 -14.42 -11.94
C LYS A 491 22.67 -13.32 -12.65
N GLN A 492 21.49 -12.96 -12.13
CA GLN A 492 20.66 -11.90 -12.73
C GLN A 492 21.24 -10.50 -12.54
N LEU A 493 21.92 -10.26 -11.43
CA LEU A 493 22.55 -8.97 -11.13
C LEU A 493 23.96 -8.82 -11.73
N GLY A 494 24.56 -9.90 -12.25
CA GLY A 494 25.94 -9.90 -12.74
C GLY A 494 26.97 -9.70 -11.63
N MET A 495 26.68 -10.18 -10.41
CA MET A 495 27.52 -10.03 -9.23
C MET A 495 28.00 -11.38 -8.68
N SER A 496 28.99 -11.36 -7.79
CA SER A 496 29.40 -12.56 -7.04
C SER A 496 28.35 -12.92 -5.99
N SER A 497 28.06 -14.22 -5.80
CA SER A 497 27.18 -14.70 -4.71
C SER A 497 27.73 -14.43 -3.29
N HIS A 498 28.96 -13.94 -3.17
CA HIS A 498 29.60 -13.54 -1.92
C HIS A 498 29.59 -12.02 -1.69
N GLU A 499 29.01 -11.24 -2.60
CA GLU A 499 28.95 -9.78 -2.52
C GLU A 499 28.24 -9.29 -1.25
N ASN A 500 28.85 -8.31 -0.56
CA ASN A 500 28.39 -7.82 0.74
C ASN A 500 28.34 -6.28 0.86
N ALA A 501 28.60 -5.53 -0.21
CA ALA A 501 28.46 -4.07 -0.18
C ALA A 501 27.13 -3.61 -0.78
N THR A 502 26.73 -4.20 -1.91
CA THR A 502 25.57 -3.72 -2.68
C THR A 502 24.24 -4.03 -1.97
N PRO A 503 23.45 -3.01 -1.60
CA PRO A 503 22.12 -3.22 -1.05
C PRO A 503 21.15 -3.63 -2.16
N ILE A 504 20.51 -4.78 -2.00
CA ILE A 504 19.49 -5.31 -2.92
C ILE A 504 18.14 -5.18 -2.25
N LEU A 505 17.17 -4.63 -2.98
CA LEU A 505 15.79 -4.54 -2.52
C LEU A 505 15.09 -5.87 -2.76
N VAL A 506 14.71 -6.54 -1.67
CA VAL A 506 13.95 -7.79 -1.68
C VAL A 506 12.57 -7.54 -1.13
N MET A 507 11.54 -7.76 -1.95
CA MET A 507 10.15 -7.80 -1.51
C MET A 507 9.85 -9.17 -0.96
N HIS A 508 9.36 -9.23 0.28
CA HIS A 508 9.09 -10.49 0.95
C HIS A 508 7.79 -11.12 0.44
N ASN A 509 7.79 -12.44 0.33
CA ASN A 509 6.55 -13.18 0.11
C ASN A 509 5.65 -13.08 1.35
N ALA A 510 4.52 -12.38 1.23
CA ALA A 510 3.57 -12.22 2.33
C ALA A 510 2.98 -13.58 2.78
N ALA A 511 2.92 -14.56 1.88
CA ALA A 511 2.49 -15.92 2.19
C ALA A 511 3.56 -16.78 2.88
N GLY A 512 4.76 -16.24 3.15
CA GLY A 512 5.89 -17.01 3.69
C GLY A 512 5.67 -17.61 5.08
N HIS A 513 4.77 -17.02 5.87
CA HIS A 513 4.42 -17.48 7.23
C HIS A 513 3.19 -18.41 7.25
N LEU A 514 2.48 -18.56 6.13
CA LEU A 514 1.28 -19.39 6.04
C LEU A 514 1.64 -20.88 6.02
N ASN A 515 0.74 -21.73 6.48
CA ASN A 515 0.96 -23.18 6.44
C ASN A 515 0.97 -23.69 4.99
N GLY A 516 1.80 -24.68 4.70
CA GLY A 516 1.87 -25.31 3.38
C GLY A 516 3.29 -25.62 2.90
N PRO A 517 3.42 -26.04 1.63
CA PRO A 517 4.70 -26.43 1.06
C PRO A 517 5.59 -25.21 0.79
N ALA A 518 6.87 -25.47 0.53
CA ALA A 518 7.87 -24.44 0.29
C ALA A 518 7.44 -23.41 -0.77
N ARG A 519 7.90 -22.18 -0.59
CA ARG A 519 7.53 -21.00 -1.38
C ARG A 519 8.78 -20.23 -1.79
N THR A 520 8.66 -19.37 -2.80
CA THR A 520 9.71 -18.37 -3.07
C THR A 520 9.94 -17.49 -1.84
N LEU A 521 11.19 -17.08 -1.60
CA LEU A 521 11.52 -16.07 -0.59
C LEU A 521 10.79 -14.74 -0.87
N GLY A 522 10.51 -14.45 -2.14
CA GLY A 522 9.90 -13.21 -2.58
C GLY A 522 10.37 -12.78 -3.97
N GLY A 523 10.23 -11.48 -4.25
CA GLY A 523 10.63 -10.86 -5.50
C GLY A 523 11.82 -9.91 -5.30
N VAL A 524 12.86 -10.05 -6.12
CA VAL A 524 14.07 -9.22 -6.07
C VAL A 524 14.03 -8.20 -7.20
N LEU A 525 14.26 -6.93 -6.89
CA LEU A 525 14.32 -5.90 -7.92
C LEU A 525 15.64 -5.99 -8.70
N VAL A 526 15.53 -5.98 -10.02
CA VAL A 526 16.64 -6.01 -10.97
C VAL A 526 16.53 -4.78 -11.87
N GLY A 527 17.49 -3.86 -11.71
CA GLY A 527 17.55 -2.55 -12.35
C GLY A 527 18.24 -1.55 -11.41
N TYR A 528 18.95 -0.57 -11.95
CA TYR A 528 19.72 0.39 -11.14
C TYR A 528 19.05 1.77 -11.12
N LEU A 529 18.63 2.27 -12.28
CA LEU A 529 18.08 3.62 -12.46
C LEU A 529 16.63 3.59 -12.96
N GLY A 530 16.25 2.53 -13.67
CA GLY A 530 14.93 2.37 -14.29
C GLY A 530 13.87 1.73 -13.40
N ILE A 531 14.21 1.32 -12.18
CA ILE A 531 13.25 0.69 -11.25
C ILE A 531 13.22 1.42 -9.92
N ARG A 532 12.03 1.73 -9.40
CA ARG A 532 11.88 2.29 -8.06
C ARG A 532 10.69 1.72 -7.33
N LYS A 533 10.85 1.54 -6.02
CA LYS A 533 9.76 1.18 -5.11
C LYS A 533 9.24 2.45 -4.46
N PHE A 534 7.92 2.60 -4.39
CA PHE A 534 7.29 3.68 -3.63
C PHE A 534 6.21 3.14 -2.68
N ASN A 535 6.18 3.65 -1.45
CA ASN A 535 5.15 3.33 -0.48
C ASN A 535 4.47 4.62 0.02
N PRO A 536 3.28 4.95 -0.50
CA PRO A 536 2.55 6.13 -0.05
C PRO A 536 2.19 5.99 1.43
N PHE A 537 2.34 7.10 2.17
CA PHE A 537 1.94 7.20 3.56
C PHE A 537 0.96 8.36 3.74
N PRO A 538 -0.32 8.16 3.36
CA PRO A 538 -1.31 9.22 3.36
C PRO A 538 -1.58 9.72 4.79
N VAL A 539 -1.88 11.01 4.90
CA VAL A 539 -2.10 11.70 6.19
C VAL A 539 -3.24 11.08 7.00
N SER A 540 -4.22 10.46 6.34
CA SER A 540 -5.32 9.73 6.98
C SER A 540 -4.86 8.52 7.80
N MET A 541 -3.69 7.94 7.51
CA MET A 541 -3.07 6.92 8.35
C MET A 541 -2.33 7.55 9.53
N SER A 542 -1.60 8.64 9.30
CA SER A 542 -0.83 9.35 10.33
C SER A 542 -1.72 9.92 11.43
N ILE A 543 -2.89 10.47 11.06
CA ILE A 543 -3.84 11.02 12.02
C ILE A 543 -4.37 9.95 12.98
N ASN A 544 -4.61 8.73 12.48
CA ASN A 544 -5.08 7.60 13.28
C ASN A 544 -4.09 7.25 14.40
N THR A 545 -2.79 7.30 14.11
CA THR A 545 -1.74 7.01 15.10
C THR A 545 -1.57 8.10 16.17
N ILE A 546 -1.91 9.36 15.88
CA ILE A 546 -1.72 10.48 16.83
C ILE A 546 -2.89 10.62 17.81
N GLY A 547 -4.09 10.22 17.38
CA GLY A 547 -5.31 10.33 18.18
C GLY A 547 -6.62 10.20 17.38
N GLY A 548 -6.55 9.99 16.07
CA GLY A 548 -7.70 9.70 15.22
C GLY A 548 -8.63 10.90 15.05
N CYS A 549 -9.93 10.61 15.00
CA CYS A 549 -10.97 11.62 14.85
C CYS A 549 -11.04 12.60 16.04
N SER A 550 -10.55 12.22 17.21
CA SER A 550 -10.56 13.11 18.39
C SER A 550 -9.72 14.37 18.18
N VAL A 551 -8.57 14.26 17.47
CA VAL A 551 -7.72 15.40 17.10
C VAL A 551 -8.48 16.37 16.18
N LEU A 552 -9.21 15.84 15.20
CA LEU A 552 -9.98 16.63 14.24
C LEU A 552 -11.15 17.34 14.92
N LEU A 553 -11.84 16.68 15.85
CA LEU A 553 -12.87 17.31 16.69
C LEU A 553 -12.28 18.36 17.62
N GLY A 554 -11.05 18.16 18.10
CA GLY A 554 -10.29 19.18 18.84
C GLY A 554 -10.07 20.44 18.00
N LEU A 555 -9.69 20.30 16.72
CA LEU A 555 -9.59 21.44 15.79
C LEU A 555 -10.92 22.17 15.62
N VAL A 556 -12.03 21.43 15.52
CA VAL A 556 -13.39 22.01 15.48
C VAL A 556 -13.72 22.72 16.79
N ALA A 557 -13.33 22.18 17.95
CA ALA A 557 -13.58 22.80 19.25
C ALA A 557 -12.80 24.11 19.43
N MET A 558 -11.56 24.17 18.92
CA MET A 558 -10.68 25.34 18.99
C MET A 558 -11.00 26.46 17.97
N SER A 559 -11.92 26.26 17.02
CA SER A 559 -12.24 27.28 16.02
C SER A 559 -12.97 28.49 16.63
N HIS A 560 -12.49 29.70 16.40
CA HIS A 560 -13.10 30.93 16.95
C HIS A 560 -13.81 31.78 15.89
N ASP A 561 -13.57 31.50 14.61
CA ASP A 561 -14.14 32.22 13.47
C ASP A 561 -14.75 31.25 12.45
N ILE A 562 -15.41 31.82 11.43
CA ILE A 562 -16.08 31.05 10.38
C ILE A 562 -15.06 30.28 9.52
N GLU A 563 -13.91 30.87 9.22
CA GLU A 563 -12.90 30.26 8.34
C GLU A 563 -12.22 29.04 8.98
N SER A 564 -11.84 29.15 10.25
CA SER A 564 -11.24 28.05 11.03
C SER A 564 -12.22 26.92 11.26
N LEU A 565 -13.49 27.23 11.54
CA LEU A 565 -14.52 26.22 11.66
C LEU A 565 -14.72 25.48 10.33
N TYR A 566 -14.83 26.21 9.23
CA TYR A 566 -14.95 25.63 7.90
C TYR A 566 -13.74 24.75 7.54
N ALA A 567 -12.51 25.23 7.79
CA ALA A 567 -11.30 24.47 7.50
C ALA A 567 -11.20 23.18 8.34
N ALA A 568 -11.53 23.23 9.63
CA ALA A 568 -11.51 22.07 10.51
C ALA A 568 -12.54 21.01 10.10
N VAL A 569 -13.78 21.44 9.79
CA VAL A 569 -14.85 20.55 9.30
C VAL A 569 -14.47 19.96 7.95
N LYS A 570 -13.88 20.74 7.04
CA LYS A 570 -13.43 20.25 5.74
C LYS A 570 -12.33 19.19 5.88
N ALA A 571 -11.37 19.39 6.77
CA ALA A 571 -10.33 18.39 7.07
C ALA A 571 -10.93 17.08 7.60
N LEU A 572 -11.90 17.18 8.52
CA LEU A 572 -12.66 16.04 9.02
C LEU A 572 -13.37 15.29 7.89
N THR A 573 -14.12 16.01 7.04
CA THR A 573 -14.82 15.41 5.89
C THR A 573 -13.86 14.74 4.90
N CYS A 574 -12.71 15.35 4.61
CA CYS A 574 -11.68 14.77 3.73
C CYS A 574 -11.12 13.44 4.28
N ILE A 575 -10.82 13.38 5.58
CA ILE A 575 -10.29 12.16 6.21
C ILE A 575 -11.37 11.07 6.27
N LEU A 576 -12.62 11.39 6.60
CA LEU A 576 -13.73 10.42 6.63
C LEU A 576 -14.07 9.88 5.24
N ARG A 577 -13.85 10.66 4.17
CA ARG A 577 -14.00 10.19 2.80
C ARG A 577 -12.93 9.15 2.44
N THR A 578 -11.70 9.35 2.89
CA THR A 578 -10.54 8.52 2.51
C THR A 578 -10.27 7.32 3.40
N SER A 579 -10.83 7.26 4.61
CA SER A 579 -10.49 6.23 5.60
C SER A 579 -11.73 5.55 6.17
N LYS A 580 -11.87 4.23 5.91
CA LYS A 580 -12.91 3.38 6.54
C LYS A 580 -12.75 3.35 8.06
N LEU A 581 -11.51 3.25 8.55
CA LEU A 581 -11.19 3.22 9.99
C LEU A 581 -11.67 4.48 10.70
N ALA A 582 -11.48 5.67 10.10
CA ALA A 582 -11.94 6.92 10.69
C ALA A 582 -13.48 6.98 10.79
N ARG A 583 -14.20 6.45 9.80
CA ARG A 583 -15.67 6.35 9.84
C ARG A 583 -16.15 5.41 10.95
N GLN A 584 -15.50 4.26 11.09
CA GLN A 584 -15.79 3.32 12.18
C GLN A 584 -15.55 3.95 13.55
N GLU A 585 -14.43 4.68 13.73
CA GLU A 585 -14.13 5.38 14.97
C GLU A 585 -15.22 6.41 15.31
N MET A 586 -15.68 7.19 14.33
CA MET A 586 -16.74 8.18 14.54
C MET A 586 -18.05 7.55 15.05
N ASN A 587 -18.38 6.34 14.55
CA ASN A 587 -19.56 5.58 14.96
C ASN A 587 -19.39 4.96 16.35
N GLN A 588 -18.31 4.21 16.55
CA GLN A 588 -18.06 3.47 17.80
C GLN A 588 -17.94 4.41 19.00
N ARG A 589 -17.31 5.57 18.83
CA ARG A 589 -17.10 6.55 19.90
C ARG A 589 -18.19 7.61 19.99
N ARG A 590 -19.25 7.51 19.18
CA ARG A 590 -20.35 8.49 19.15
C ARG A 590 -19.86 9.93 18.93
N PHE A 591 -18.85 10.08 18.07
CA PHE A 591 -18.25 11.39 17.81
C PHE A 591 -19.12 12.28 16.92
N TYR A 592 -20.08 11.71 16.18
CA TYR A 592 -21.10 12.50 15.50
C TYR A 592 -21.95 13.32 16.48
N GLN A 593 -22.28 12.78 17.65
CA GLN A 593 -22.99 13.47 18.73
C GLN A 593 -22.11 14.59 19.32
N THR A 594 -20.82 14.33 19.53
CA THR A 594 -19.86 15.35 19.97
C THR A 594 -19.78 16.51 18.98
N LEU A 595 -19.71 16.21 17.67
CA LEU A 595 -19.72 17.23 16.62
C LEU A 595 -20.99 18.08 16.67
N ALA A 596 -22.16 17.45 16.84
CA ALA A 596 -23.43 18.16 17.00
C ALA A 596 -23.42 19.11 18.21
N MET A 597 -22.89 18.66 19.35
CA MET A 597 -22.74 19.49 20.55
C MET A 597 -21.78 20.67 20.34
N LEU A 598 -20.69 20.48 19.59
CA LEU A 598 -19.77 21.56 19.23
C LEU A 598 -20.46 22.61 18.34
N TYR A 599 -21.24 22.17 17.34
CA TYR A 599 -22.05 23.07 16.52
C TYR A 599 -23.08 23.85 17.33
N LYS A 600 -23.73 23.22 18.32
CA LYS A 600 -24.66 23.90 19.24
C LYS A 600 -24.00 25.07 19.97
N LYS A 601 -22.80 24.84 20.49
CA LYS A 601 -22.02 25.87 21.19
C LYS A 601 -21.54 26.97 20.24
N LYS A 602 -21.33 26.66 18.97
CA LYS A 602 -20.79 27.57 17.94
C LYS A 602 -21.83 28.01 16.91
N LYS A 603 -23.12 28.08 17.29
CA LYS A 603 -24.24 28.40 16.38
C LYS A 603 -24.02 29.67 15.55
N VAL A 604 -23.39 30.68 16.15
CA VAL A 604 -23.12 32.00 15.53
C VAL A 604 -22.12 31.91 14.35
N LEU A 605 -21.29 30.86 14.31
CA LEU A 605 -20.27 30.67 13.26
C LEU A 605 -20.77 29.81 12.09
N LEU A 606 -21.98 29.24 12.18
CA LEU A 606 -22.50 28.33 11.16
C LEU A 606 -23.03 29.10 9.96
N ASN A 607 -22.54 28.77 8.77
CA ASN A 607 -23.02 29.30 7.50
C ASN A 607 -23.51 28.17 6.57
N SER A 608 -24.10 28.54 5.43
CA SER A 608 -24.60 27.59 4.42
C SER A 608 -23.54 26.60 3.94
N HIS A 609 -22.28 27.06 3.77
CA HIS A 609 -21.17 26.21 3.31
C HIS A 609 -20.75 25.14 4.33
N ILE A 610 -20.68 25.48 5.62
CA ILE A 610 -20.35 24.53 6.70
C ILE A 610 -21.46 23.49 6.84
N LEU A 611 -22.73 23.91 6.70
CA LEU A 611 -23.87 22.99 6.70
C LEU A 611 -23.81 22.03 5.52
N HIS A 612 -23.49 22.50 4.31
CA HIS A 612 -23.30 21.64 3.14
C HIS A 612 -22.18 20.61 3.34
N LEU A 613 -21.03 21.01 3.91
CA LEU A 613 -19.95 20.05 4.25
C LEU A 613 -20.40 19.00 5.27
N THR A 614 -21.24 19.39 6.22
CA THR A 614 -21.80 18.50 7.23
C THR A 614 -22.76 17.49 6.58
N PHE A 615 -23.59 17.93 5.64
CA PHE A 615 -24.45 17.04 4.85
C PHE A 615 -23.66 16.01 4.03
N ASN A 616 -22.59 16.45 3.37
CA ASN A 616 -21.66 15.54 2.68
C ASN A 616 -21.03 14.51 3.63
N LEU A 617 -20.75 14.89 4.88
CA LEU A 617 -20.16 14.03 5.91
C LEU A 617 -21.15 12.99 6.47
N VAL A 618 -22.43 13.35 6.58
CA VAL A 618 -23.52 12.44 7.00
C VAL A 618 -23.99 11.56 5.84
N GLY A 619 -23.62 11.91 4.60
CA GLY A 619 -23.78 11.07 3.41
C GLY A 619 -25.01 11.40 2.56
N THR A 620 -25.58 12.62 2.67
CA THR A 620 -26.79 12.95 1.91
C THR A 620 -26.55 13.38 0.47
N VAL A 621 -25.29 13.58 0.02
CA VAL A 621 -24.99 14.06 -1.34
C VAL A 621 -23.66 13.49 -1.85
N HIS A 622 -23.71 12.52 -2.76
CA HIS A 622 -22.69 12.39 -3.82
C HIS A 622 -23.27 13.12 -5.04
N SER A 623 -22.60 14.17 -5.50
CA SER A 623 -23.06 15.09 -6.55
C SER A 623 -23.11 14.48 -7.96
N GLY A 624 -23.40 13.17 -8.10
CA GLY A 624 -23.48 12.47 -9.38
C GLY A 624 -24.37 11.22 -9.42
N HIS A 625 -24.99 10.81 -8.31
CA HIS A 625 -25.95 9.70 -8.29
C HIS A 625 -27.27 10.16 -7.64
N GLU A 626 -28.37 10.05 -8.38
CA GLU A 626 -29.75 10.47 -8.01
C GLU A 626 -30.38 9.67 -6.85
N THR A 627 -29.60 8.94 -6.05
CA THR A 627 -30.10 8.17 -4.91
C THR A 627 -29.44 8.65 -3.61
N SER A 628 -30.20 9.43 -2.84
CA SER A 628 -29.86 9.87 -1.48
C SER A 628 -29.97 8.70 -0.48
N THR A 629 -29.08 7.73 -0.58
CA THR A 629 -28.94 6.71 0.46
C THR A 629 -28.24 7.32 1.66
N ILE A 630 -28.79 7.19 2.88
CA ILE A 630 -28.15 7.63 4.12
C ILE A 630 -27.27 6.45 4.60
N PRO A 631 -25.94 6.46 4.37
CA PRO A 631 -25.08 5.35 4.82
C PRO A 631 -24.92 5.30 6.35
N ASN A 632 -25.29 6.37 7.07
CA ASN A 632 -25.12 6.46 8.52
C ASN A 632 -26.32 7.10 9.22
N VAL A 633 -27.34 6.28 9.50
CA VAL A 633 -28.59 6.68 10.18
C VAL A 633 -28.31 7.30 11.55
N THR A 634 -27.31 6.79 12.29
CA THR A 634 -26.89 7.32 13.59
C THR A 634 -26.27 8.72 13.52
N ALA A 635 -25.46 9.01 12.49
CA ALA A 635 -24.91 10.34 12.25
C ALA A 635 -25.99 11.34 11.83
N PHE A 636 -26.97 10.87 11.06
CA PHE A 636 -28.13 11.67 10.67
C PHE A 636 -28.99 12.00 11.89
N GLN A 637 -29.42 11.02 12.68
CA GLN A 637 -30.22 11.23 13.89
C GLN A 637 -29.56 12.18 14.91
N ALA A 638 -28.25 12.02 15.16
CA ALA A 638 -27.51 12.85 16.10
C ALA A 638 -27.41 14.33 15.68
N ASN A 639 -27.22 14.58 14.38
CA ASN A 639 -27.12 15.93 13.84
C ASN A 639 -28.49 16.52 13.46
N CYS A 640 -29.51 15.69 13.20
CA CYS A 640 -30.80 16.11 12.68
C CYS A 640 -31.52 17.07 13.62
N LEU A 641 -31.58 16.80 14.93
CA LEU A 641 -32.30 17.70 15.87
C LEU A 641 -31.71 19.12 15.90
N LEU A 642 -30.39 19.22 15.77
CA LEU A 642 -29.64 20.48 15.83
C LEU A 642 -29.65 21.23 14.49
N ILE A 643 -29.48 20.48 13.41
CA ILE A 643 -29.61 20.96 12.04
C ILE A 643 -31.03 21.49 11.82
N THR A 644 -32.07 20.84 12.32
CA THR A 644 -33.47 21.30 12.17
C THR A 644 -33.67 22.70 12.75
N THR A 645 -33.22 22.94 13.99
CA THR A 645 -33.34 24.27 14.63
C THR A 645 -32.48 25.37 13.99
N THR A 646 -31.39 25.00 13.30
CA THR A 646 -30.44 25.97 12.72
C THR A 646 -30.73 26.22 11.23
N ILE A 647 -31.16 25.20 10.49
CA ILE A 647 -31.67 25.31 9.13
C ILE A 647 -32.97 26.08 9.13
N VAL A 648 -33.93 25.81 10.03
CA VAL A 648 -35.17 26.60 10.07
C VAL A 648 -34.88 28.10 10.32
N ALA A 649 -33.80 28.44 11.03
CA ALA A 649 -33.36 29.82 11.24
C ALA A 649 -32.64 30.45 10.02
N HIS A 650 -31.97 29.66 9.18
CA HIS A 650 -31.26 30.11 7.97
C HIS A 650 -31.99 29.78 6.66
N ALA A 651 -33.14 29.10 6.72
CA ALA A 651 -33.95 28.65 5.60
C ALA A 651 -34.59 29.80 4.81
N THR A 652 -34.59 31.01 5.38
CA THR A 652 -35.04 32.22 4.68
C THR A 652 -34.12 32.64 3.53
N THR A 653 -32.91 32.06 3.39
CA THR A 653 -31.92 32.50 2.38
C THR A 653 -31.39 31.40 1.43
N SER A 654 -31.82 30.14 1.53
CA SER A 654 -31.38 29.09 0.57
C SER A 654 -32.37 27.93 0.40
N TYR A 655 -33.16 28.00 -0.68
CA TYR A 655 -34.11 26.95 -1.12
C TYR A 655 -33.45 25.58 -1.37
N HIS A 656 -32.18 25.56 -1.82
CA HIS A 656 -31.46 24.30 -2.09
C HIS A 656 -31.18 23.48 -0.82
N LEU A 657 -30.87 24.14 0.29
CA LEU A 657 -30.64 23.48 1.59
C LEU A 657 -31.94 22.88 2.15
N LEU A 658 -33.06 23.59 1.98
CA LEU A 658 -34.39 23.09 2.32
C LEU A 658 -34.76 21.85 1.49
N HIS A 659 -34.50 21.86 0.18
CA HIS A 659 -34.79 20.73 -0.70
C HIS A 659 -33.93 19.50 -0.37
N LEU A 660 -32.63 19.69 -0.10
CA LEU A 660 -31.74 18.63 0.37
C LEU A 660 -32.21 18.04 1.71
N TRP A 661 -32.65 18.90 2.64
CA TRP A 661 -33.15 18.48 3.94
C TRP A 661 -34.49 17.72 3.83
N ALA A 662 -35.40 18.18 2.99
CA ALA A 662 -36.67 17.50 2.69
C ALA A 662 -36.44 16.12 2.05
N SER A 663 -35.48 16.00 1.12
CA SER A 663 -35.08 14.72 0.51
C SER A 663 -34.40 13.76 1.51
N ALA A 664 -33.68 14.28 2.49
CA ALA A 664 -33.09 13.47 3.55
C ALA A 664 -34.10 13.04 4.62
N LEU A 665 -35.18 13.81 4.84
CA LEU A 665 -36.28 13.43 5.72
C LEU A 665 -37.21 12.38 5.09
N SER A 666 -37.43 12.44 3.77
CA SER A 666 -38.30 11.49 3.06
C SER A 666 -37.73 10.07 2.99
N THR A 667 -36.44 9.90 3.30
CA THR A 667 -35.73 8.61 3.33
C THR A 667 -35.72 7.94 4.72
N LEU A 668 -36.26 8.60 5.76
CA LEU A 668 -36.39 8.05 7.11
C LEU A 668 -37.78 7.46 7.37
N HIS A 669 -37.85 6.32 8.07
CA HIS A 669 -39.12 5.71 8.45
C HIS A 669 -39.71 6.44 9.68
N PRO A 670 -41.03 6.62 9.83
CA PRO A 670 -41.64 7.35 10.95
C PRO A 670 -41.38 6.75 12.37
N ARG A 671 -40.69 5.61 12.47
CA ARG A 671 -40.22 5.03 13.75
C ARG A 671 -38.82 5.50 14.16
N ASP A 672 -38.10 6.20 13.27
CA ASP A 672 -36.72 6.67 13.48
C ASP A 672 -36.64 8.06 14.12
N PHE A 673 -37.80 8.67 14.43
CA PHE A 673 -37.87 9.91 15.20
C PHE A 673 -37.78 9.62 16.70
N PRO A 674 -36.93 10.35 17.47
CA PRO A 674 -36.98 10.26 18.92
C PRO A 674 -38.35 10.74 19.40
N ARG A 675 -39.05 9.91 20.19
CA ARG A 675 -40.32 10.32 20.82
C ARG A 675 -40.05 11.56 21.69
N PRO A 676 -40.92 12.58 21.66
CA PRO A 676 -40.77 13.73 22.53
C PRO A 676 -40.82 13.23 23.98
N GLU A 677 -39.73 13.47 24.73
CA GLU A 677 -39.77 13.33 26.19
C GLU A 677 -40.83 14.31 26.71
N HIS A 678 -41.89 13.76 27.28
CA HIS A 678 -42.81 14.54 28.09
C HIS A 678 -41.99 15.21 29.20
N VAL A 679 -41.91 16.53 29.15
CA VAL A 679 -41.51 17.37 30.26
C VAL A 679 -42.53 17.14 31.38
N SER A 680 -42.29 16.13 32.21
CA SER A 680 -42.94 16.05 33.51
C SER A 680 -42.18 16.97 34.44
N ASN A 681 -42.79 18.11 34.75
CA ASN A 681 -42.49 18.90 35.94
C ASN A 681 -42.34 17.97 37.14
N ARG A 682 -41.11 17.72 37.58
CA ARG A 682 -40.81 17.40 38.97
C ARG A 682 -39.68 18.32 39.41
N ASN A 683 -40.11 19.39 40.07
CA ASN A 683 -39.32 20.11 41.06
C ASN A 683 -38.61 19.10 41.96
N CYS A 684 -37.30 19.26 42.13
CA CYS A 684 -36.57 19.02 43.38
C CYS A 684 -35.16 19.62 43.22
N LEU A 685 -34.96 20.74 43.94
CA LEU A 685 -33.74 21.32 44.53
C LEU A 685 -32.37 20.99 43.92
#